data_AF-E8X6T8-F1
#
_entry.id   AF-E8X6T8-F1
#
_cell.length_a   1.000
_cell.length_b   1.000
_cell.length_c   1.000
_cell.angle_alpha   90.00
_cell.angle_beta   90.00
_cell.angle_gamma   90.00
#
_symmetry.space_group_name_H-M   'P 1'
#
loop_
_entity.id
_entity.type
_entity.pdbx_description
1 polymer ?
#
loop_
_entity_poly.entity_id
_entity_poly.type
_entity_poly.pdbx_seq_one_letter_code
_entity_poly.pdbx_strand_id
1 'polypeptide(L)'
;MLKQFSARITAALLVCFLGGLIGLNGCGNGTTSGSGGSGSTGSVKIATASLAAGTVGVAYNATIVASGGSQSYTFSVITGAPPTGLTVNAAGLVYGTPTLGGTFNFTVTVTDGSGSKASLYYTLVINGAVATTPVSISTVTLPNGTVGTAYSATVTAVNGKTPYTFASSGSVPAGLSLSTGGVLAGTPTTAGSYSFTVGVTDAIGGKASATYNVTIAGVTSPTSLQISTTSLPSAVVGTAYSAMLSAVNGTSPYSFSSGVTLPNGLSLSTAGALTGTPSTQGSYPIPFTVTDAKGQQASATLTLLILQAAQAVTITTASLPSGTANVAYSTTIAAANGTTPYSFTVSGTLPNGLSLSTLGVLSGTPTASGSYSPIITVTDAANGKASTTFNLVIAPAVSGSSLSVSTTVAGALINTSYSSVLAITGGTGPYKVTQAGGTLPNGITLASNGTLSGTPTATGSYSFSVSATDSSTPLQTATATISLSVATATVTVNTATTLATVPANFFGLHTSVYDGSLGDASGVAPVLKAAGITTLRYPGGSYADRYHWAQYSETPLYTSTAPACGIVQGELQLEPTSDFGHFIKTVQASGATPLITVNYGTSLGDANGTKKAGTMGLTNNCSEPNQPGQPQEAAAWVAYANGDPANTQVIGIDAVGFNWKTVGFWAGLRAANPLANDDGYNFLRIGNTAPIGIKHWELGNEMYYNGWAGNRNFEGDLHAPYIYPNGYSPGAYESRDQLAALSPAAYGANSAAFIAAMKAVDSTIQIGLDFSSPIYDDPIPGNWNTDVPQAACGLGNFDLAIIHYYPGTYLAVQPGELLSLPQVEIPNVVAGIKKSLAQYCPSNAANMRFVLSETSPNATLAPGFPNEVLGLFVINEYLTALQQGILNVDYLELHDMAGTFLSFDEKTPGPVFYGLQMAHQLAGTGDSVVSAVSSSSTVVSYAAAKSNGQKALILINADASNAAVVQVSFPGATLGATATQYSYGVGTKPSGTALTGTSFAVPGSTFNVTIPAYQAVELILQ
;
A
#
# COMPACT_ATOMS: atom_id res chain seq x y z
N MET A 1 -3.34 -29.10 -66.37
CA MET A 1 -2.35 -28.76 -65.33
C MET A 1 -3.13 -28.60 -64.02
N LEU A 2 -3.73 -29.65 -63.47
CA LEU A 2 -3.18 -30.69 -62.58
C LEU A 2 -2.53 -30.14 -61.30
N LYS A 3 -2.88 -30.55 -60.07
CA LYS A 3 -4.02 -31.27 -59.47
C LYS A 3 -3.70 -31.39 -57.96
N GLN A 4 -4.70 -31.15 -57.12
CA GLN A 4 -5.07 -31.95 -55.92
C GLN A 4 -4.17 -32.05 -54.66
N PHE A 5 -4.85 -31.86 -53.51
CA PHE A 5 -4.89 -32.72 -52.30
C PHE A 5 -3.60 -32.89 -51.48
N SER A 6 -3.61 -33.11 -50.17
CA SER A 6 -4.60 -33.09 -49.08
C SER A 6 -3.77 -33.23 -47.80
N ALA A 7 -4.13 -32.54 -46.73
CA ALA A 7 -4.66 -33.16 -45.51
C ALA A 7 -4.19 -34.60 -45.24
N ARG A 8 -3.47 -34.79 -44.14
CA ARG A 8 -3.74 -35.82 -43.11
C ARG A 8 -2.78 -35.59 -41.92
N ILE A 9 -3.28 -35.17 -40.75
CA ILE A 9 -3.85 -36.01 -39.67
C ILE A 9 -2.68 -36.58 -38.82
N THR A 10 -2.67 -36.64 -37.49
CA THR A 10 -3.55 -36.20 -36.40
C THR A 10 -2.78 -36.46 -35.10
N ALA A 11 -3.24 -35.81 -34.05
CA ALA A 11 -3.05 -36.05 -32.63
C ALA A 11 -2.91 -37.52 -32.14
N ALA A 12 -2.65 -37.58 -30.83
CA ALA A 12 -2.85 -38.68 -29.87
C ALA A 12 -1.63 -39.59 -29.66
N LEU A 13 -1.25 -40.00 -28.44
CA LEU A 13 -1.93 -39.98 -27.16
C LEU A 13 -0.90 -40.17 -26.03
N LEU A 14 -1.34 -39.83 -24.83
CA LEU A 14 -0.86 -40.20 -23.50
C LEU A 14 -0.40 -41.67 -23.36
N VAL A 15 0.63 -41.91 -22.53
CA VAL A 15 0.85 -43.00 -21.53
C VAL A 15 2.33 -43.43 -21.45
N CYS A 16 2.85 -43.45 -20.21
CA CYS A 16 4.23 -43.74 -19.82
C CYS A 16 4.65 -45.22 -19.92
N PHE A 17 5.96 -45.41 -20.19
CA PHE A 17 6.91 -46.45 -19.73
C PHE A 17 6.47 -47.93 -19.67
N LEU A 18 7.10 -48.79 -20.49
CA LEU A 18 8.22 -49.68 -20.10
C LEU A 18 8.71 -50.53 -21.30
N GLY A 19 10.04 -50.66 -21.43
CA GLY A 19 10.68 -51.92 -21.85
C GLY A 19 11.09 -52.11 -23.31
N GLY A 20 12.38 -52.36 -23.52
CA GLY A 20 12.80 -53.51 -24.33
C GLY A 20 13.40 -53.25 -25.72
N LEU A 21 14.68 -52.89 -25.70
CA LEU A 21 15.76 -53.29 -26.60
C LEU A 21 15.49 -54.45 -27.61
N ILE A 22 16.08 -54.29 -28.81
CA ILE A 22 16.71 -55.27 -29.73
C ILE A 22 16.17 -55.17 -31.16
N GLY A 23 17.07 -54.81 -32.07
CA GLY A 23 16.84 -54.80 -33.51
C GLY A 23 17.07 -56.16 -34.18
N LEU A 24 16.89 -56.19 -35.49
CA LEU A 24 17.79 -56.77 -36.50
C LEU A 24 17.05 -56.92 -37.83
N ASN A 25 17.74 -56.44 -38.86
CA ASN A 25 17.91 -57.04 -40.17
C ASN A 25 16.69 -57.41 -41.03
N GLY A 26 16.76 -56.90 -42.27
CA GLY A 26 17.32 -57.79 -43.29
C GLY A 26 16.58 -57.82 -44.61
N CYS A 27 17.24 -57.20 -45.60
CA CYS A 27 17.49 -57.74 -46.94
C CYS A 27 16.29 -58.20 -47.81
N GLY A 28 16.07 -57.47 -48.90
CA GLY A 28 16.90 -57.75 -50.08
C GLY A 28 16.19 -58.26 -51.34
N ASN A 29 16.41 -57.49 -52.41
CA ASN A 29 16.90 -57.91 -53.73
C ASN A 29 15.90 -58.05 -54.89
N GLY A 30 16.30 -57.51 -56.06
CA GLY A 30 15.67 -57.79 -57.35
C GLY A 30 15.60 -56.60 -58.32
N THR A 31 16.73 -56.25 -58.94
CA THR A 31 16.89 -55.26 -60.02
C THR A 31 16.24 -55.66 -61.35
N THR A 32 15.74 -54.71 -62.14
CA THR A 32 16.00 -54.59 -63.61
C THR A 32 15.75 -53.18 -64.16
N SER A 33 16.81 -52.60 -64.74
CA SER A 33 16.95 -51.74 -65.94
C SER A 33 15.90 -50.68 -66.33
N GLY A 34 16.39 -49.45 -66.57
CA GLY A 34 15.68 -48.41 -67.34
C GLY A 34 16.40 -47.06 -67.34
N SER A 35 17.21 -46.82 -68.37
CA SER A 35 17.91 -45.56 -68.68
C SER A 35 16.95 -44.42 -69.06
N GLY A 36 17.29 -43.18 -68.70
CA GLY A 36 16.96 -41.99 -69.49
C GLY A 36 16.10 -40.93 -68.81
N GLY A 37 16.76 -39.94 -68.20
CA GLY A 37 16.12 -38.69 -67.76
C GLY A 37 17.07 -37.81 -66.95
N SER A 38 17.85 -36.96 -67.63
CA SER A 38 18.61 -35.88 -67.00
C SER A 38 17.62 -34.85 -66.44
N GLY A 39 17.23 -35.02 -65.18
CA GLY A 39 16.49 -34.04 -64.42
C GLY A 39 17.45 -32.95 -63.96
N SER A 40 17.22 -31.71 -64.40
CA SER A 40 17.84 -30.52 -63.79
C SER A 40 17.57 -30.54 -62.28
N THR A 41 18.58 -30.89 -61.49
CA THR A 41 18.54 -30.77 -60.04
C THR A 41 18.61 -29.28 -59.73
N GLY A 42 17.47 -28.65 -59.42
CA GLY A 42 17.41 -27.23 -59.06
C GLY A 42 18.39 -26.88 -57.95
N SER A 43 18.86 -25.63 -57.85
CA SER A 43 19.91 -25.23 -56.90
C SER A 43 19.62 -25.66 -55.44
N VAL A 44 20.68 -26.01 -54.71
CA VAL A 44 20.56 -26.38 -53.28
C VAL A 44 19.93 -25.24 -52.48
N LYS A 45 19.01 -25.57 -51.56
CA LYS A 45 18.34 -24.62 -50.67
C LYS A 45 18.07 -25.26 -49.31
N ILE A 46 18.04 -24.45 -48.25
CA ILE A 46 17.57 -24.86 -46.92
C ILE A 46 16.03 -24.79 -46.92
N ALA A 47 15.36 -25.90 -46.59
CA ALA A 47 13.92 -26.02 -46.60
C ALA A 47 13.27 -25.72 -45.23
N THR A 48 14.01 -25.84 -44.14
CA THR A 48 13.56 -25.44 -42.81
C THR A 48 13.54 -23.91 -42.72
N ALA A 49 12.36 -23.28 -42.66
CA ALA A 49 12.24 -21.82 -42.68
C ALA A 49 12.47 -21.16 -41.30
N SER A 50 12.20 -21.89 -40.21
CA SER A 50 12.37 -21.41 -38.84
C SER A 50 12.57 -22.58 -37.87
N LEU A 51 13.03 -22.27 -36.65
CA LEU A 51 13.18 -23.22 -35.55
C LEU A 51 12.19 -22.87 -34.43
N ALA A 52 11.57 -23.88 -33.83
CA ALA A 52 10.63 -23.67 -32.71
C ALA A 52 11.36 -23.17 -31.45
N ALA A 53 10.67 -22.47 -30.56
CA ALA A 53 11.28 -22.00 -29.32
C ALA A 53 11.71 -23.17 -28.41
N GLY A 54 12.85 -23.03 -27.75
CA GLY A 54 13.34 -23.96 -26.71
C GLY A 54 13.04 -23.46 -25.29
N THR A 55 13.43 -24.22 -24.27
CA THR A 55 13.31 -23.84 -22.85
C THR A 55 14.58 -24.21 -22.11
N VAL A 56 15.09 -23.32 -21.26
CA VAL A 56 16.31 -23.58 -20.46
C VAL A 56 16.16 -24.89 -19.67
N GLY A 57 17.17 -25.76 -19.73
CA GLY A 57 17.20 -27.04 -19.02
C GLY A 57 16.39 -28.17 -19.66
N VAL A 58 15.65 -27.90 -20.74
CA VAL A 58 14.90 -28.92 -21.51
C VAL A 58 15.68 -29.31 -22.76
N ALA A 59 15.85 -30.61 -23.01
CA ALA A 59 16.54 -31.09 -24.20
C ALA A 59 15.84 -30.57 -25.47
N TYR A 60 16.60 -29.90 -26.31
CA TYR A 60 16.17 -29.36 -27.58
C TYR A 60 16.67 -30.27 -28.70
N ASN A 61 15.80 -30.58 -29.67
CA ASN A 61 16.12 -31.40 -30.83
C ASN A 61 15.31 -30.92 -32.04
N ALA A 62 16.00 -30.38 -33.04
CA ALA A 62 15.40 -29.96 -34.30
C ALA A 62 16.35 -30.24 -35.46
N THR A 63 15.83 -30.64 -36.61
CA THR A 63 16.66 -30.93 -37.80
C THR A 63 16.45 -29.87 -38.87
N ILE A 64 17.55 -29.27 -39.32
CA ILE A 64 17.59 -28.42 -40.50
C ILE A 64 17.74 -29.34 -41.72
N VAL A 65 16.81 -29.24 -42.66
CA VAL A 65 16.81 -30.06 -43.88
C VAL A 65 17.03 -29.19 -45.12
N ALA A 66 17.68 -29.77 -46.12
CA ALA A 66 17.94 -29.14 -47.40
C ALA A 66 17.23 -29.89 -48.54
N SER A 67 17.04 -29.21 -49.66
CA SER A 67 16.45 -29.77 -50.89
C SER A 67 17.12 -29.15 -52.12
N GLY A 68 17.00 -29.79 -53.29
CA GLY A 68 17.72 -29.37 -54.50
C GLY A 68 19.21 -29.72 -54.46
N GLY A 69 19.92 -29.55 -55.56
CA GLY A 69 21.34 -29.88 -55.69
C GLY A 69 21.61 -31.39 -55.72
N SER A 70 22.88 -31.75 -55.58
CA SER A 70 23.35 -33.15 -55.53
C SER A 70 23.41 -33.65 -54.09
N GLN A 71 22.82 -34.79 -53.77
CA GLN A 71 23.04 -35.44 -52.48
C GLN A 71 24.51 -35.93 -52.39
N SER A 72 25.18 -35.96 -51.24
CA SER A 72 24.77 -35.70 -49.85
C SER A 72 24.88 -34.23 -49.39
N TYR A 73 24.14 -33.85 -48.35
CA TYR A 73 24.22 -32.50 -47.75
C TYR A 73 25.06 -32.47 -46.49
N THR A 74 25.86 -31.42 -46.35
CA THR A 74 26.66 -31.14 -45.16
C THR A 74 26.34 -29.73 -44.64
N PHE A 75 26.01 -29.61 -43.36
CA PHE A 75 25.65 -28.35 -42.71
C PHE A 75 26.78 -27.80 -41.84
N SER A 76 26.91 -26.48 -41.80
CA SER A 76 27.80 -25.79 -40.87
C SER A 76 27.23 -24.44 -40.45
N VAL A 77 27.56 -24.00 -39.24
CA VAL A 77 27.29 -22.63 -38.78
C VAL A 77 28.44 -21.74 -39.27
N ILE A 78 28.13 -20.64 -39.96
CA ILE A 78 29.15 -19.78 -40.56
C ILE A 78 29.29 -18.41 -39.88
N THR A 79 28.24 -17.91 -39.23
CA THR A 79 28.24 -16.65 -38.47
C THR A 79 27.21 -16.69 -37.34
N GLY A 80 27.53 -16.04 -36.21
CA GLY A 80 26.77 -16.16 -34.96
C GLY A 80 27.07 -17.47 -34.23
N ALA A 81 26.42 -17.68 -33.09
CA ALA A 81 26.52 -18.92 -32.31
C ALA A 81 25.11 -19.41 -31.97
N PRO A 82 24.83 -20.74 -32.05
CA PRO A 82 23.62 -21.29 -31.46
C PRO A 82 23.61 -21.03 -29.94
N PRO A 83 22.42 -21.07 -29.30
CA PRO A 83 22.31 -20.89 -27.85
C PRO A 83 23.30 -21.76 -27.08
N THR A 84 23.91 -21.23 -26.02
CA THR A 84 24.84 -21.99 -25.17
C THR A 84 24.18 -23.29 -24.70
N GLY A 85 24.84 -24.43 -24.95
CA GLY A 85 24.31 -25.76 -24.67
C GLY A 85 23.64 -26.45 -25.86
N LEU A 86 23.49 -25.78 -27.01
CA LEU A 86 23.07 -26.37 -28.29
C LEU A 86 24.22 -26.44 -29.30
N THR A 87 24.21 -27.49 -30.12
CA THR A 87 25.16 -27.71 -31.21
C THR A 87 24.43 -28.05 -32.50
N VAL A 88 24.92 -27.55 -33.64
CA VAL A 88 24.47 -27.96 -34.97
C VAL A 88 25.52 -28.89 -35.58
N ASN A 89 25.16 -30.13 -35.88
CA ASN A 89 26.10 -31.07 -36.51
C ASN A 89 26.08 -31.02 -38.05
N ALA A 90 27.02 -31.74 -38.65
CA ALA A 90 27.19 -31.84 -40.10
C ALA A 90 25.96 -32.39 -40.85
N ALA A 91 25.06 -33.11 -40.17
CA ALA A 91 23.82 -33.64 -40.73
C ALA A 91 22.63 -32.67 -40.57
N GLY A 92 22.84 -31.47 -40.01
CA GLY A 92 21.81 -30.45 -39.81
C GLY A 92 21.02 -30.60 -38.50
N LEU A 93 21.39 -31.53 -37.62
CA LEU A 93 20.74 -31.70 -36.32
C LEU A 93 21.19 -30.60 -35.35
N VAL A 94 20.25 -29.81 -34.87
CA VAL A 94 20.38 -28.85 -33.77
C VAL A 94 19.94 -29.56 -32.49
N TYR A 95 20.88 -29.89 -31.62
CA TYR A 95 20.60 -30.66 -30.41
C TYR A 95 21.43 -30.20 -29.21
N GLY A 96 20.92 -30.51 -28.02
CA GLY A 96 21.57 -30.23 -26.75
C GLY A 96 20.56 -29.76 -25.72
N THR A 97 21.04 -29.19 -24.61
CA THR A 97 20.17 -28.60 -23.58
C THR A 97 20.58 -27.15 -23.40
N PRO A 98 19.74 -26.18 -23.79
CA PRO A 98 20.12 -24.79 -23.71
C PRO A 98 20.21 -24.37 -22.24
N THR A 99 21.27 -23.65 -21.89
CA THR A 99 21.57 -23.28 -20.50
C THR A 99 21.24 -21.83 -20.17
N LEU A 100 20.90 -21.02 -21.18
CA LEU A 100 20.60 -19.60 -21.02
C LEU A 100 19.37 -19.21 -21.85
N GLY A 101 18.43 -18.49 -21.23
CA GLY A 101 17.25 -17.96 -21.90
C GLY A 101 17.57 -16.70 -22.69
N GLY A 102 16.87 -16.46 -23.79
CA GLY A 102 17.07 -15.31 -24.66
C GLY A 102 16.81 -15.60 -26.13
N THR A 103 16.98 -14.58 -26.97
CA THR A 103 16.85 -14.69 -28.42
C THR A 103 18.23 -14.77 -29.06
N PHE A 104 18.51 -15.86 -29.77
CA PHE A 104 19.80 -16.15 -30.38
C PHE A 104 19.72 -16.17 -31.89
N ASN A 105 20.68 -15.51 -32.53
CA ASN A 105 20.72 -15.37 -33.98
C ASN A 105 21.97 -16.03 -34.57
N PHE A 106 21.81 -16.90 -35.56
CA PHE A 106 22.91 -17.57 -36.23
C PHE A 106 22.59 -17.95 -37.68
N THR A 107 23.61 -18.04 -38.53
CA THR A 107 23.48 -18.40 -39.95
C THR A 107 24.01 -19.79 -40.21
N VAL A 108 23.19 -20.64 -40.83
CA VAL A 108 23.58 -22.00 -41.23
C VAL A 108 23.76 -22.06 -42.74
N THR A 109 24.83 -22.72 -43.19
CA THR A 109 25.09 -23.02 -44.60
C THR A 109 24.96 -24.52 -44.83
N VAL A 110 24.28 -24.90 -45.91
CA VAL A 110 24.32 -26.25 -46.47
C VAL A 110 25.24 -26.27 -47.68
N THR A 111 26.07 -27.30 -47.78
CA THR A 111 26.87 -27.65 -48.97
C THR A 111 26.37 -28.98 -49.52
N ASP A 112 26.09 -29.04 -50.82
CA ASP A 112 25.66 -30.27 -51.50
C ASP A 112 26.86 -31.12 -51.96
N GLY A 113 26.59 -32.33 -52.45
CA GLY A 113 27.62 -33.30 -52.87
C GLY A 113 28.43 -32.87 -54.09
N SER A 114 27.98 -31.83 -54.81
CA SER A 114 28.71 -31.18 -55.90
C SER A 114 29.45 -29.92 -55.47
N GLY A 115 29.39 -29.56 -54.18
CA GLY A 115 30.03 -28.38 -53.61
C GLY A 115 29.22 -27.08 -53.71
N SER A 116 27.99 -27.13 -54.22
CA SER A 116 27.09 -25.96 -54.26
C SER A 116 26.61 -25.61 -52.85
N LYS A 117 26.42 -24.31 -52.56
CA LYS A 117 26.09 -23.83 -51.21
C LYS A 117 24.83 -22.97 -51.17
N ALA A 118 24.10 -23.04 -50.06
CA ALA A 118 23.04 -22.10 -49.70
C ALA A 118 23.04 -21.81 -48.20
N SER A 119 22.67 -20.59 -47.81
CA SER A 119 22.68 -20.16 -46.41
C SER A 119 21.33 -19.59 -46.00
N LEU A 120 20.95 -19.78 -44.73
CA LEU A 120 19.74 -19.22 -44.13
C LEU A 120 20.04 -18.69 -42.73
N TYR A 121 19.46 -17.53 -42.40
CA TYR A 121 19.55 -16.88 -41.10
C TYR A 121 18.42 -17.36 -40.18
N TYR A 122 18.76 -17.79 -38.97
CA TYR A 122 17.81 -18.24 -37.96
C TYR A 122 17.81 -17.32 -36.73
N THR A 123 16.60 -17.09 -36.23
CA THR A 123 16.34 -16.54 -34.89
C THR A 123 15.68 -17.63 -34.04
N LEU A 124 16.34 -18.05 -32.96
CA LEU A 124 15.87 -19.07 -32.04
C LEU A 124 15.66 -18.47 -30.65
N VAL A 125 14.43 -18.54 -30.13
CA VAL A 125 14.08 -18.10 -28.79
C VAL A 125 14.21 -19.26 -27.80
N ILE A 126 14.95 -19.07 -26.71
CA ILE A 126 14.97 -19.97 -25.56
C ILE A 126 14.22 -19.29 -24.41
N ASN A 127 13.07 -19.86 -24.05
CA ASN A 127 12.29 -19.42 -22.89
C ASN A 127 13.03 -19.75 -21.58
N GLY A 128 12.85 -18.91 -20.56
CA GLY A 128 13.39 -19.16 -19.22
C GLY A 128 12.90 -20.50 -18.63
N ALA A 129 13.65 -21.07 -17.69
CA ALA A 129 13.28 -22.33 -17.04
C ALA A 129 11.93 -22.20 -16.32
N VAL A 130 11.09 -23.23 -16.40
CA VAL A 130 9.84 -23.29 -15.63
C VAL A 130 10.20 -23.42 -14.16
N ALA A 131 9.96 -22.38 -13.36
CA ALA A 131 10.14 -22.42 -11.92
C ALA A 131 9.15 -23.41 -11.32
N THR A 132 9.62 -24.60 -10.90
CA THR A 132 8.85 -25.45 -10.01
C THR A 132 8.85 -24.81 -8.63
N THR A 133 7.68 -24.62 -8.03
CA THR A 133 7.58 -24.21 -6.63
C THR A 133 8.35 -25.23 -5.77
N PRO A 134 9.28 -24.80 -4.91
CA PRO A 134 10.00 -25.72 -4.04
C PRO A 134 9.05 -26.36 -3.03
N VAL A 135 9.27 -27.64 -2.73
CA VAL A 135 8.59 -28.29 -1.59
C VAL A 135 8.81 -27.45 -0.34
N SER A 136 7.79 -27.28 0.48
CA SER A 136 7.88 -26.55 1.74
C SER A 136 7.12 -27.29 2.83
N ILE A 137 7.57 -27.14 4.08
CA ILE A 137 6.84 -27.69 5.23
C ILE A 137 5.78 -26.66 5.64
N SER A 138 4.52 -27.10 5.64
CA SER A 138 3.35 -26.26 5.95
C SER A 138 3.06 -26.16 7.46
N THR A 139 3.57 -27.10 8.25
CA THR A 139 3.40 -27.09 9.70
C THR A 139 4.32 -26.04 10.31
N VAL A 140 3.73 -24.95 10.81
CA VAL A 140 4.48 -23.79 11.32
C VAL A 140 5.01 -24.03 12.75
N THR A 141 4.24 -24.71 13.60
CA THR A 141 4.64 -25.04 14.98
C THR A 141 4.24 -26.47 15.35
N LEU A 142 4.94 -27.05 16.34
CA LEU A 142 4.56 -28.30 16.98
C LEU A 142 4.12 -28.00 18.43
N PRO A 143 3.09 -28.68 18.96
CA PRO A 143 2.65 -28.48 20.33
C PRO A 143 3.77 -28.76 21.35
N ASN A 144 3.67 -28.13 22.52
CA ASN A 144 4.52 -28.48 23.66
C ASN A 144 4.06 -29.81 24.30
N GLY A 145 4.99 -30.52 24.93
CA GLY A 145 4.73 -31.77 25.64
C GLY A 145 4.90 -31.63 27.16
N THR A 146 4.64 -32.70 27.89
CA THR A 146 4.85 -32.75 29.35
C THR A 146 5.46 -34.11 29.70
N VAL A 147 6.43 -34.12 30.62
CA VAL A 147 7.09 -35.36 31.04
C VAL A 147 6.06 -36.42 31.44
N GLY A 148 6.19 -37.64 30.90
CA GLY A 148 5.33 -38.78 31.23
C GLY A 148 3.97 -38.80 30.52
N THR A 149 3.63 -37.81 29.69
CA THR A 149 2.37 -37.76 28.93
C THR A 149 2.59 -38.16 27.47
N ALA A 150 1.75 -39.05 26.94
CA ALA A 150 1.84 -39.44 25.54
C ALA A 150 1.68 -38.22 24.62
N TYR A 151 2.60 -38.07 23.67
CA TYR A 151 2.70 -36.97 22.73
C TYR A 151 2.59 -37.51 21.30
N SER A 152 1.82 -36.83 20.46
CA SER A 152 1.72 -37.14 19.03
C SER A 152 1.39 -35.87 18.25
N ALA A 153 2.22 -35.54 17.27
CA ALA A 153 2.01 -34.40 16.37
C ALA A 153 2.47 -34.77 14.95
N THR A 154 1.82 -34.22 13.93
CA THR A 154 2.14 -34.52 12.52
C THR A 154 2.69 -33.29 11.82
N VAL A 155 3.81 -33.47 11.13
CA VAL A 155 4.43 -32.50 10.24
C VAL A 155 3.98 -32.79 8.81
N THR A 156 3.45 -31.78 8.12
CA THR A 156 2.91 -31.86 6.76
C THR A 156 3.67 -30.93 5.82
N ALA A 157 3.83 -31.36 4.57
CA ALA A 157 4.48 -30.59 3.51
C ALA A 157 3.54 -30.33 2.34
N VAL A 158 3.83 -29.25 1.60
CA VAL A 158 3.10 -28.78 0.43
C VAL A 158 4.11 -28.40 -0.67
N ASN A 159 3.61 -28.08 -1.86
CA ASN A 159 4.41 -27.51 -2.96
C ASN A 159 5.56 -28.37 -3.51
N GLY A 160 5.47 -29.70 -3.45
CA GLY A 160 6.41 -30.62 -4.12
C GLY A 160 5.68 -31.83 -4.73
N LYS A 161 6.40 -32.71 -5.44
CA LYS A 161 5.81 -33.94 -6.01
C LYS A 161 5.63 -35.02 -4.94
N THR A 162 4.40 -35.46 -4.69
CA THR A 162 4.12 -36.58 -3.76
C THR A 162 4.66 -37.92 -4.29
N PRO A 163 5.08 -38.88 -3.43
CA PRO A 163 5.02 -38.85 -1.95
C PRO A 163 6.12 -38.01 -1.29
N TYR A 164 5.86 -37.56 -0.06
CA TYR A 164 6.82 -36.86 0.79
C TYR A 164 7.44 -37.82 1.81
N THR A 165 8.75 -37.70 2.04
CA THR A 165 9.48 -38.46 3.05
C THR A 165 10.12 -37.52 4.06
N PHE A 166 9.83 -37.72 5.34
CA PHE A 166 10.31 -36.88 6.44
C PHE A 166 11.46 -37.53 7.21
N ALA A 167 12.38 -36.70 7.70
CA ALA A 167 13.46 -37.11 8.59
C ALA A 167 13.77 -35.98 9.58
N SER A 168 14.19 -36.31 10.81
CA SER A 168 14.61 -35.33 11.81
C SER A 168 16.11 -35.36 12.04
N SER A 169 16.70 -34.21 12.33
CA SER A 169 18.07 -34.06 12.84
C SER A 169 18.11 -33.11 14.04
N GLY A 170 19.10 -33.27 14.92
CA GLY A 170 19.20 -32.51 16.17
C GLY A 170 18.54 -33.22 17.36
N SER A 171 18.34 -32.47 18.45
CA SER A 171 17.93 -33.02 19.75
C SER A 171 16.42 -33.18 19.87
N VAL A 172 15.86 -34.22 19.25
CA VAL A 172 14.45 -34.60 19.45
C VAL A 172 14.23 -34.94 20.94
N PRO A 173 13.11 -34.53 21.59
CA PRO A 173 12.86 -34.83 22.99
C PRO A 173 13.01 -36.32 23.32
N ALA A 174 13.75 -36.63 24.39
CA ALA A 174 13.98 -38.00 24.82
C ALA A 174 12.64 -38.71 25.07
N GLY A 175 12.41 -39.84 24.39
CA GLY A 175 11.16 -40.59 24.43
C GLY A 175 10.19 -40.31 23.27
N LEU A 176 10.52 -39.40 22.34
CA LEU A 176 9.80 -39.17 21.07
C LEU A 176 10.61 -39.62 19.85
N SER A 177 9.90 -39.96 18.77
CA SER A 177 10.51 -40.31 17.47
C SER A 177 9.66 -39.82 16.30
N LEU A 178 10.31 -39.36 15.23
CA LEU A 178 9.65 -38.93 13.99
C LEU A 178 9.60 -40.10 12.99
N SER A 179 8.41 -40.41 12.50
CA SER A 179 8.20 -41.37 11.41
C SER A 179 8.48 -40.75 10.03
N THR A 180 8.75 -41.60 9.04
CA THR A 180 8.97 -41.17 7.65
C THR A 180 7.75 -40.52 6.99
N GLY A 181 6.55 -40.73 7.56
CA GLY A 181 5.31 -40.06 7.17
C GLY A 181 5.04 -38.72 7.87
N GLY A 182 5.97 -38.23 8.69
CA GLY A 182 5.89 -36.92 9.35
C GLY A 182 5.27 -36.93 10.75
N VAL A 183 4.90 -38.08 11.31
CA VAL A 183 4.32 -38.15 12.68
C VAL A 183 5.43 -38.24 13.73
N LEU A 184 5.53 -37.26 14.62
CA LEU A 184 6.37 -37.24 15.81
C LEU A 184 5.57 -37.74 17.01
N ALA A 185 5.91 -38.91 17.55
CA ALA A 185 5.15 -39.52 18.64
C ALA A 185 6.03 -40.24 19.66
N GLY A 186 5.49 -40.42 20.88
CA GLY A 186 6.12 -41.15 21.98
C GLY A 186 5.68 -40.63 23.35
N THR A 187 6.45 -40.90 24.40
CA THR A 187 6.22 -40.33 25.74
C THR A 187 7.51 -39.64 26.21
N PRO A 188 7.56 -38.31 26.30
CA PRO A 188 8.77 -37.61 26.61
C PRO A 188 9.14 -37.81 28.09
N THR A 189 10.40 -38.10 28.37
CA THR A 189 10.85 -38.53 29.71
C THR A 189 11.58 -37.44 30.50
N THR A 190 11.97 -36.34 29.84
CA THR A 190 12.82 -35.31 30.43
C THR A 190 12.28 -33.94 30.08
N ALA A 191 12.16 -33.08 31.09
CA ALA A 191 11.71 -31.70 30.91
C ALA A 191 12.82 -30.86 30.29
N GLY A 192 12.47 -29.91 29.43
CA GLY A 192 13.40 -29.04 28.75
C GLY A 192 12.84 -28.51 27.43
N SER A 193 13.50 -27.50 26.88
CA SER A 193 13.20 -27.02 25.53
C SER A 193 14.11 -27.71 24.53
N TYR A 194 13.50 -28.36 23.54
CA TYR A 194 14.19 -29.12 22.51
C TYR A 194 14.03 -28.44 21.18
N SER A 195 15.16 -28.15 20.53
CA SER A 195 15.20 -27.64 19.16
C SER A 195 15.72 -28.73 18.23
N PHE A 196 14.92 -29.08 17.23
CA PHE A 196 15.30 -30.08 16.22
C PHE A 196 14.73 -29.68 14.86
N THR A 197 15.44 -30.05 13.80
CA THR A 197 15.06 -29.75 12.43
C THR A 197 14.36 -30.97 11.83
N VAL A 198 13.23 -30.74 11.18
CA VAL A 198 12.57 -31.74 10.34
C VAL A 198 12.78 -31.37 8.89
N GLY A 199 13.39 -32.28 8.13
CA GLY A 199 13.51 -32.22 6.69
C GLY A 199 12.40 -33.00 6.01
N VAL A 200 11.96 -32.52 4.85
CA VAL A 200 11.10 -33.23 3.90
C VAL A 200 11.80 -33.35 2.56
N THR A 201 11.70 -34.52 1.93
CA THR A 201 12.11 -34.74 0.54
C THR A 201 10.90 -35.18 -0.28
N ASP A 202 10.70 -34.60 -1.45
CA ASP A 202 9.64 -34.96 -2.38
C ASP A 202 10.09 -36.05 -3.38
N ALA A 203 9.17 -36.57 -4.19
CA ALA A 203 9.40 -37.70 -5.09
C ALA A 203 10.37 -37.41 -6.26
N ILE A 204 10.68 -36.14 -6.52
CA ILE A 204 11.64 -35.73 -7.54
C ILE A 204 12.95 -35.21 -6.92
N GLY A 205 13.11 -35.35 -5.60
CA GLY A 205 14.32 -35.00 -4.86
C GLY A 205 14.37 -33.56 -4.34
N GLY A 206 13.27 -32.78 -4.48
CA GLY A 206 13.13 -31.47 -3.87
C GLY A 206 13.17 -31.58 -2.35
N LYS A 207 13.85 -30.65 -1.67
CA LYS A 207 14.04 -30.67 -0.22
C LYS A 207 13.62 -29.37 0.43
N ALA A 208 13.01 -29.48 1.61
CA ALA A 208 12.85 -28.37 2.54
C ALA A 208 13.06 -28.84 3.96
N SER A 209 13.28 -27.90 4.87
CA SER A 209 13.42 -28.18 6.28
C SER A 209 12.81 -27.06 7.11
N ALA A 210 12.27 -27.40 8.27
CA ALA A 210 11.77 -26.48 9.27
C ALA A 210 12.34 -26.88 10.63
N THR A 211 12.73 -25.89 11.42
CA THR A 211 13.19 -26.10 12.79
C THR A 211 12.02 -25.92 13.75
N TYR A 212 11.81 -26.91 14.62
CA TYR A 212 10.79 -26.86 15.64
C TYR A 212 11.42 -26.74 17.02
N ASN A 213 10.81 -25.87 17.83
CA ASN A 213 11.09 -25.78 19.25
C ASN A 213 9.91 -26.39 20.00
N VAL A 214 10.14 -27.51 20.68
CA VAL A 214 9.14 -28.19 21.50
C VAL A 214 9.62 -28.16 22.94
N THR A 215 8.89 -27.46 23.80
CA THR A 215 9.12 -27.48 25.24
C THR A 215 8.40 -28.67 25.85
N ILE A 216 9.15 -29.52 26.55
CA ILE A 216 8.61 -30.52 27.47
C ILE A 216 8.58 -29.89 28.86
N ALA A 217 7.39 -29.53 29.33
CA ALA A 217 7.23 -28.99 30.67
C ALA A 217 7.51 -30.06 31.73
N GLY A 218 8.15 -29.64 32.82
CA GLY A 218 8.20 -30.43 34.05
C GLY A 218 6.85 -30.41 34.74
N VAL A 219 6.44 -31.51 35.36
CA VAL A 219 5.19 -31.58 36.12
C VAL A 219 5.33 -30.80 37.43
N THR A 220 4.85 -29.56 37.48
CA THR A 220 4.52 -28.86 38.74
C THR A 220 3.05 -29.13 39.05
N SER A 221 2.77 -29.84 40.14
CA SER A 221 1.40 -30.21 40.54
C SER A 221 0.65 -29.03 41.18
N PRO A 222 -0.52 -28.63 40.65
CA PRO A 222 -1.53 -27.87 41.39
C PRO A 222 -2.44 -28.85 42.16
N THR A 223 -2.95 -28.47 43.33
CA THR A 223 -3.69 -29.38 44.24
C THR A 223 -5.22 -29.26 44.20
N SER A 224 -5.80 -28.44 43.32
CA SER A 224 -7.26 -28.26 43.20
C SER A 224 -7.79 -28.57 41.81
N LEU A 225 -9.03 -29.10 41.74
CA LEU A 225 -9.77 -29.40 40.50
C LEU A 225 -9.75 -28.17 39.57
N GLN A 226 -9.46 -28.41 38.30
CA GLN A 226 -9.46 -27.37 37.28
C GLN A 226 -9.70 -27.97 35.88
N ILE A 227 -10.25 -27.14 34.98
CA ILE A 227 -10.27 -27.44 33.54
C ILE A 227 -8.85 -27.25 33.01
N SER A 228 -8.26 -28.29 32.43
CA SER A 228 -6.90 -28.27 31.90
C SER A 228 -6.84 -27.84 30.42
N THR A 229 -7.99 -27.79 29.75
CA THR A 229 -8.08 -27.22 28.39
C THR A 229 -7.92 -25.71 28.47
N THR A 230 -6.89 -25.17 27.82
CA THR A 230 -6.55 -23.73 27.87
C THR A 230 -7.01 -22.95 26.64
N SER A 231 -7.35 -23.62 25.53
CA SER A 231 -7.88 -23.00 24.32
C SER A 231 -8.72 -23.99 23.49
N LEU A 232 -9.53 -23.45 22.58
CA LEU A 232 -10.30 -24.22 21.60
C LEU A 232 -9.78 -23.93 20.18
N PRO A 233 -9.65 -24.95 19.31
CA PRO A 233 -9.40 -24.72 17.89
C PRO A 233 -10.53 -23.87 17.28
N SER A 234 -10.18 -23.01 16.32
CA SER A 234 -11.18 -22.25 15.56
C SER A 234 -12.08 -23.19 14.75
N ALA A 235 -13.36 -22.87 14.66
CA ALA A 235 -14.32 -23.53 13.79
C ALA A 235 -14.54 -22.71 12.51
N VAL A 236 -15.19 -23.31 11.50
CA VAL A 236 -15.58 -22.64 10.27
C VAL A 236 -17.06 -22.87 10.04
N VAL A 237 -17.80 -21.81 9.66
CA VAL A 237 -19.23 -21.89 9.34
C VAL A 237 -19.48 -22.99 8.31
N GLY A 238 -20.39 -23.91 8.60
CA GLY A 238 -20.77 -25.02 7.71
C GLY A 238 -19.83 -26.24 7.73
N THR A 239 -18.73 -26.22 8.50
CA THR A 239 -17.79 -27.34 8.62
C THR A 239 -17.99 -28.08 9.95
N ALA A 240 -17.89 -29.42 9.94
CA ALA A 240 -17.96 -30.19 11.18
C ALA A 240 -16.80 -29.82 12.14
N TYR A 241 -17.15 -29.59 13.40
CA TYR A 241 -16.28 -29.19 14.48
C TYR A 241 -16.29 -30.25 15.59
N SER A 242 -15.13 -30.51 16.17
CA SER A 242 -14.99 -31.40 17.33
C SER A 242 -13.80 -30.98 18.17
N ALA A 243 -14.03 -30.72 19.46
CA ALA A 243 -13.01 -30.48 20.46
C ALA A 243 -13.37 -31.22 21.76
N MET A 244 -12.36 -31.63 22.53
CA MET A 244 -12.56 -32.35 23.80
C MET A 244 -12.06 -31.49 24.96
N LEU A 245 -12.94 -31.21 25.92
CA LEU A 245 -12.56 -30.60 27.19
C LEU A 245 -11.95 -31.66 28.12
N SER A 246 -10.99 -31.24 28.93
CA SER A 246 -10.32 -32.09 29.92
C SER A 246 -10.15 -31.34 31.23
N ALA A 247 -10.10 -32.10 32.32
CA ALA A 247 -9.93 -31.58 33.67
C ALA A 247 -8.95 -32.45 34.45
N VAL A 248 -8.33 -31.86 35.46
CA VAL A 248 -7.31 -32.49 36.30
C VAL A 248 -7.55 -32.17 37.76
N ASN A 249 -6.92 -32.93 38.66
CA ASN A 249 -6.88 -32.70 40.11
C ASN A 249 -8.23 -32.80 40.85
N GLY A 250 -9.23 -33.48 40.27
CA GLY A 250 -10.44 -33.91 40.97
C GLY A 250 -10.63 -35.43 40.97
N THR A 251 -11.75 -35.89 41.51
CA THR A 251 -12.11 -37.31 41.55
C THR A 251 -12.89 -37.69 40.29
N SER A 252 -12.35 -38.56 39.44
CA SER A 252 -13.07 -39.11 38.27
C SER A 252 -14.34 -39.89 38.67
N PRO A 253 -15.43 -39.89 37.86
CA PRO A 253 -15.59 -39.23 36.56
C PRO A 253 -15.80 -37.72 36.65
N TYR A 254 -15.40 -37.02 35.58
CA TYR A 254 -15.69 -35.60 35.38
C TYR A 254 -16.94 -35.42 34.51
N SER A 255 -17.75 -34.43 34.87
CA SER A 255 -18.93 -34.02 34.10
C SER A 255 -18.81 -32.54 33.71
N PHE A 256 -18.92 -32.24 32.42
CA PHE A 256 -18.83 -30.88 31.88
C PHE A 256 -20.21 -30.31 31.54
N SER A 257 -20.34 -29.00 31.71
CA SER A 257 -21.49 -28.21 31.28
C SER A 257 -21.05 -26.82 30.79
N SER A 258 -21.80 -26.22 29.87
CA SER A 258 -21.64 -24.80 29.51
C SER A 258 -22.58 -23.94 30.34
N GLY A 259 -22.09 -22.78 30.80
CA GLY A 259 -22.90 -21.78 31.53
C GLY A 259 -23.77 -20.91 30.62
N VAL A 260 -23.71 -21.13 29.31
CA VAL A 260 -24.44 -20.39 28.26
C VAL A 260 -24.95 -21.35 27.19
N THR A 261 -25.91 -20.87 26.40
CA THR A 261 -26.31 -21.52 25.14
C THR A 261 -25.12 -21.49 24.18
N LEU A 262 -24.76 -22.65 23.62
CA LEU A 262 -23.68 -22.75 22.66
C LEU A 262 -24.06 -22.09 21.31
N PRO A 263 -23.09 -21.71 20.48
CA PRO A 263 -23.35 -21.24 19.12
C PRO A 263 -24.21 -22.23 18.34
N ASN A 264 -25.14 -21.72 17.52
CA ASN A 264 -26.07 -22.55 16.75
C ASN A 264 -25.34 -23.63 15.96
N GLY A 265 -25.78 -24.88 16.14
CA GLY A 265 -25.20 -26.06 15.50
C GLY A 265 -24.11 -26.77 16.30
N LEU A 266 -23.75 -26.29 17.50
CA LEU A 266 -22.82 -26.96 18.42
C LEU A 266 -23.53 -27.54 19.65
N SER A 267 -22.96 -28.61 20.19
CA SER A 267 -23.42 -29.32 21.38
C SER A 267 -22.26 -29.77 22.25
N LEU A 268 -22.42 -29.74 23.57
CA LEU A 268 -21.45 -30.23 24.54
C LEU A 268 -22.00 -31.48 25.23
N SER A 269 -21.24 -32.58 25.19
CA SER A 269 -21.54 -33.78 25.97
C SER A 269 -21.05 -33.64 27.41
N THR A 270 -21.66 -34.40 28.34
CA THR A 270 -21.21 -34.44 29.75
C THR A 270 -19.79 -34.97 29.90
N ALA A 271 -19.28 -35.75 28.95
CA ALA A 271 -17.88 -36.19 28.93
C ALA A 271 -16.89 -35.11 28.49
N GLY A 272 -17.36 -33.95 28.00
CA GLY A 272 -16.51 -32.83 27.57
C GLY A 272 -16.34 -32.68 26.06
N ALA A 273 -16.95 -33.53 25.23
CA ALA A 273 -16.86 -33.38 23.77
C ALA A 273 -17.80 -32.25 23.28
N LEU A 274 -17.21 -31.18 22.75
CA LEU A 274 -17.88 -30.07 22.05
C LEU A 274 -17.89 -30.37 20.55
N THR A 275 -19.05 -30.68 19.98
CA THR A 275 -19.17 -31.17 18.60
C THR A 275 -20.34 -30.51 17.86
N GLY A 276 -20.27 -30.46 16.53
CA GLY A 276 -21.38 -30.03 15.68
C GLY A 276 -20.94 -29.27 14.43
N THR A 277 -21.85 -28.57 13.76
CA THR A 277 -21.55 -27.76 12.56
C THR A 277 -22.07 -26.35 12.78
N PRO A 278 -21.20 -25.38 13.11
CA PRO A 278 -21.66 -24.05 13.44
C PRO A 278 -22.20 -23.30 12.22
N SER A 279 -23.25 -22.50 12.42
CA SER A 279 -23.93 -21.80 11.34
C SER A 279 -23.62 -20.30 11.24
N THR A 280 -22.92 -19.72 12.22
CA THR A 280 -22.77 -18.26 12.34
C THR A 280 -21.35 -17.89 12.76
N GLN A 281 -20.70 -17.05 11.95
CA GLN A 281 -19.37 -16.51 12.25
C GLN A 281 -19.40 -15.68 13.54
N GLY A 282 -18.32 -15.70 14.32
CA GLY A 282 -18.19 -14.87 15.51
C GLY A 282 -17.12 -15.38 16.48
N SER A 283 -16.82 -14.57 17.48
CA SER A 283 -15.98 -14.96 18.62
C SER A 283 -16.89 -15.21 19.83
N TYR A 284 -16.88 -16.43 20.35
CA TYR A 284 -17.81 -16.86 21.40
C TYR A 284 -17.02 -17.21 22.68
N PRO A 285 -16.98 -16.35 23.70
CA PRO A 285 -16.45 -16.70 25.00
C PRO A 285 -17.43 -17.65 25.71
N ILE A 286 -17.05 -18.91 25.89
CA ILE A 286 -17.92 -19.94 26.48
C ILE A 286 -17.39 -20.29 27.87
N PRO A 287 -18.12 -19.96 28.95
CA PRO A 287 -17.80 -20.44 30.29
C PRO A 287 -18.14 -21.92 30.40
N PHE A 288 -17.13 -22.76 30.61
CA PHE A 288 -17.30 -24.17 30.93
C PHE A 288 -17.14 -24.40 32.43
N THR A 289 -17.92 -25.34 32.95
CA THR A 289 -17.81 -25.83 34.33
C THR A 289 -17.57 -27.33 34.29
N VAL A 290 -16.61 -27.81 35.08
CA VAL A 290 -16.40 -29.23 35.33
C VAL A 290 -16.78 -29.55 36.77
N THR A 291 -17.51 -30.65 36.96
CA THR A 291 -17.84 -31.23 38.26
C THR A 291 -17.17 -32.59 38.38
N ASP A 292 -16.50 -32.85 39.50
CA ASP A 292 -15.93 -34.16 39.81
C ASP A 292 -16.93 -35.08 40.54
N ALA A 293 -16.58 -36.35 40.73
CA ALA A 293 -17.43 -37.35 41.36
C ALA A 293 -17.76 -37.08 42.85
N LYS A 294 -17.03 -36.17 43.50
CA LYS A 294 -17.30 -35.71 44.87
C LYS A 294 -18.10 -34.41 44.90
N GLY A 295 -18.52 -33.89 43.75
CA GLY A 295 -19.31 -32.68 43.61
C GLY A 295 -18.47 -31.39 43.63
N GLN A 296 -17.13 -31.48 43.59
CA GLN A 296 -16.28 -30.29 43.49
C GLN A 296 -16.41 -29.70 42.08
N GLN A 297 -16.44 -28.37 42.00
CA GLN A 297 -16.60 -27.65 40.72
C GLN A 297 -15.43 -26.71 40.45
N ALA A 298 -15.08 -26.59 39.18
CA ALA A 298 -14.17 -25.56 38.68
C ALA A 298 -14.67 -25.03 37.33
N SER A 299 -14.41 -23.76 37.06
CA SER A 299 -14.86 -23.10 35.82
C SER A 299 -13.70 -22.43 35.11
N ALA A 300 -13.75 -22.44 33.77
CA ALA A 300 -12.84 -21.71 32.90
C ALA A 300 -13.61 -21.21 31.68
N THR A 301 -13.28 -20.00 31.22
CA THR A 301 -13.86 -19.43 30.00
C THR A 301 -12.90 -19.65 28.85
N LEU A 302 -13.35 -20.35 27.82
CA LEU A 302 -12.60 -20.56 26.58
C LEU A 302 -13.30 -19.88 25.42
N THR A 303 -12.54 -19.19 24.58
CA THR A 303 -13.07 -18.51 23.40
C THR A 303 -13.06 -19.46 22.20
N LEU A 304 -14.22 -19.71 21.60
CA LEU A 304 -14.34 -20.38 20.30
C LEU A 304 -14.46 -19.34 19.19
N LEU A 305 -13.47 -19.28 18.31
CA LEU A 305 -13.51 -18.45 17.11
C LEU A 305 -14.15 -19.24 15.96
N ILE A 306 -15.27 -18.76 15.41
CA ILE A 306 -15.93 -19.34 14.24
C ILE A 306 -15.69 -18.41 13.06
N LEU A 307 -14.95 -18.90 12.07
CA LEU A 307 -14.59 -18.17 10.85
C LEU A 307 -15.62 -18.40 9.74
N GLN A 308 -15.77 -17.43 8.84
CA GLN A 308 -16.58 -17.63 7.63
C GLN A 308 -15.86 -18.57 6.68
N ALA A 309 -16.61 -19.48 6.03
CA ALA A 309 -16.04 -20.29 4.96
C ALA A 309 -15.65 -19.40 3.77
N ALA A 310 -14.41 -19.56 3.26
CA ALA A 310 -13.94 -18.82 2.09
C ALA A 310 -14.83 -19.14 0.88
N GLN A 311 -15.41 -18.10 0.26
CA GLN A 311 -16.20 -18.25 -0.97
C GLN A 311 -15.28 -18.22 -2.18
N ALA A 312 -15.36 -19.25 -3.03
CA ALA A 312 -14.59 -19.30 -4.27
C ALA A 312 -14.93 -18.10 -5.17
N VAL A 313 -13.92 -17.45 -5.75
CA VAL A 313 -14.11 -16.41 -6.76
C VAL A 313 -14.93 -16.96 -7.93
N THR A 314 -15.77 -16.11 -8.53
CA THR A 314 -16.64 -16.46 -9.66
C THR A 314 -16.66 -15.34 -10.69
N ILE A 315 -16.78 -15.69 -11.98
CA ILE A 315 -17.06 -14.73 -13.04
C ILE A 315 -18.58 -14.56 -13.13
N THR A 316 -19.08 -13.34 -13.01
CA THR A 316 -20.52 -13.04 -13.01
C THR A 316 -21.06 -12.60 -14.38
N THR A 317 -20.18 -12.22 -15.31
CA THR A 317 -20.56 -11.94 -16.69
C THR A 317 -21.06 -13.22 -17.37
N ALA A 318 -22.33 -13.24 -17.77
CA ALA A 318 -22.96 -14.41 -18.39
C ALA A 318 -22.62 -14.58 -19.88
N SER A 319 -22.47 -13.47 -20.62
CA SER A 319 -22.17 -13.48 -22.05
C SER A 319 -21.49 -12.19 -22.49
N LEU A 320 -20.71 -12.25 -23.58
CA LEU A 320 -20.15 -11.06 -24.22
C LEU A 320 -21.09 -10.56 -25.33
N PRO A 321 -21.30 -9.23 -25.47
CA PRO A 321 -21.98 -8.68 -26.63
C PRO A 321 -21.28 -9.06 -27.94
N SER A 322 -22.05 -9.14 -29.04
CA SER A 322 -21.43 -9.30 -30.36
C SER A 322 -20.75 -8.00 -30.82
N GLY A 323 -19.65 -8.11 -31.56
CA GLY A 323 -18.96 -7.00 -32.21
C GLY A 323 -19.13 -6.99 -33.73
N THR A 324 -18.57 -5.99 -34.40
CA THR A 324 -18.54 -5.87 -35.87
C THR A 324 -17.11 -5.63 -36.31
N ALA A 325 -16.66 -6.28 -37.38
CA ALA A 325 -15.30 -6.08 -37.89
C ALA A 325 -15.05 -4.60 -38.25
N ASN A 326 -13.88 -4.09 -37.88
CA ASN A 326 -13.42 -2.70 -38.02
C ASN A 326 -14.18 -1.65 -37.17
N VAL A 327 -15.01 -2.07 -36.22
CA VAL A 327 -15.69 -1.17 -35.27
C VAL A 327 -15.09 -1.32 -33.88
N ALA A 328 -14.81 -0.21 -33.19
CA ALA A 328 -14.31 -0.26 -31.82
C ALA A 328 -15.28 -1.03 -30.92
N TYR A 329 -14.73 -1.99 -30.17
CA TYR A 329 -15.44 -2.87 -29.26
C TYR A 329 -14.86 -2.68 -27.87
N SER A 330 -15.71 -2.55 -26.85
CA SER A 330 -15.30 -2.49 -25.45
C SER A 330 -16.39 -3.07 -24.57
N THR A 331 -16.02 -3.99 -23.68
CA THR A 331 -16.89 -4.52 -22.65
C THR A 331 -16.07 -4.89 -21.43
N THR A 332 -16.67 -4.80 -20.24
CA THR A 332 -16.03 -5.20 -18.98
C THR A 332 -16.54 -6.55 -18.53
N ILE A 333 -15.63 -7.41 -18.08
CA ILE A 333 -15.91 -8.71 -17.48
C ILE A 333 -15.87 -8.52 -15.97
N ALA A 334 -16.97 -8.85 -15.31
CA ALA A 334 -17.15 -8.72 -13.88
C ALA A 334 -16.91 -10.06 -13.16
N ALA A 335 -16.38 -9.97 -11.95
CA ALA A 335 -16.24 -11.08 -11.03
C ALA A 335 -16.84 -10.70 -9.67
N ALA A 336 -17.23 -11.72 -8.91
CA ALA A 336 -17.71 -11.60 -7.54
C ALA A 336 -17.21 -12.77 -6.71
N ASN A 337 -17.32 -12.66 -5.38
CA ASN A 337 -16.75 -13.58 -4.40
C ASN A 337 -15.20 -13.58 -4.42
N GLY A 338 -14.55 -14.29 -3.50
CA GLY A 338 -13.10 -14.26 -3.37
C GLY A 338 -12.54 -12.95 -2.80
N THR A 339 -11.21 -12.83 -2.77
CA THR A 339 -10.49 -11.70 -2.14
C THR A 339 -10.07 -10.66 -3.18
N THR A 340 -10.51 -9.41 -3.05
CA THR A 340 -10.08 -8.32 -3.96
C THR A 340 -8.63 -7.88 -3.69
N PRO A 341 -7.88 -7.36 -4.69
CA PRO A 341 -8.28 -7.08 -6.07
C PRO A 341 -8.38 -8.33 -6.97
N TYR A 342 -9.13 -8.21 -8.07
CA TYR A 342 -9.23 -9.24 -9.11
C TYR A 342 -8.28 -8.94 -10.27
N SER A 343 -7.66 -10.00 -10.82
CA SER A 343 -6.83 -9.94 -12.02
C SER A 343 -7.36 -10.90 -13.08
N PHE A 344 -7.46 -10.42 -14.32
CA PHE A 344 -8.01 -11.19 -15.43
C PHE A 344 -6.93 -11.57 -16.45
N THR A 345 -7.03 -12.80 -16.96
CA THR A 345 -6.19 -13.31 -18.03
C THR A 345 -7.05 -14.00 -19.08
N VAL A 346 -6.53 -14.06 -20.31
CA VAL A 346 -7.19 -14.73 -21.43
C VAL A 346 -6.30 -15.84 -21.98
N SER A 347 -6.91 -16.96 -22.31
CA SER A 347 -6.31 -18.03 -23.12
C SER A 347 -7.28 -18.44 -24.24
N GLY A 348 -6.75 -19.03 -25.32
CA GLY A 348 -7.52 -19.26 -26.55
C GLY A 348 -7.47 -18.08 -27.52
N THR A 349 -8.28 -18.12 -28.58
CA THR A 349 -8.22 -17.14 -29.67
C THR A 349 -9.17 -15.97 -29.42
N LEU A 350 -8.59 -14.76 -29.31
CA LEU A 350 -9.33 -13.51 -29.48
C LEU A 350 -9.37 -13.11 -30.96
N PRO A 351 -10.36 -12.31 -31.39
CA PRO A 351 -10.30 -11.62 -32.67
C PRO A 351 -9.03 -10.74 -32.75
N ASN A 352 -8.35 -10.76 -33.89
CA ASN A 352 -7.20 -9.88 -34.12
C ASN A 352 -7.60 -8.42 -33.90
N GLY A 353 -6.87 -7.71 -33.04
CA GLY A 353 -7.13 -6.31 -32.69
C GLY A 353 -7.95 -6.11 -31.41
N LEU A 354 -8.37 -7.18 -30.71
CA LEU A 354 -8.85 -7.11 -29.32
C LEU A 354 -7.77 -7.56 -28.33
N SER A 355 -7.76 -6.93 -27.16
CA SER A 355 -6.95 -7.33 -26.01
C SER A 355 -7.78 -7.28 -24.72
N LEU A 356 -7.40 -8.10 -23.75
CA LEU A 356 -7.97 -8.09 -22.40
C LEU A 356 -6.99 -7.41 -21.45
N SER A 357 -7.45 -6.42 -20.69
CA SER A 357 -6.67 -5.82 -19.60
C SER A 357 -6.70 -6.68 -18.33
N THR A 358 -5.72 -6.49 -17.45
CA THR A 358 -5.68 -7.14 -16.13
C THR A 358 -6.88 -6.77 -15.24
N LEU A 359 -7.56 -5.65 -15.54
CA LEU A 359 -8.78 -5.20 -14.85
C LEU A 359 -10.08 -5.76 -15.47
N GLY A 360 -9.97 -6.67 -16.45
CA GLY A 360 -11.14 -7.34 -17.05
C GLY A 360 -11.81 -6.57 -18.18
N VAL A 361 -11.17 -5.52 -18.72
CA VAL A 361 -11.71 -4.77 -19.88
C VAL A 361 -11.24 -5.44 -21.17
N LEU A 362 -12.17 -6.01 -21.93
CA LEU A 362 -11.93 -6.55 -23.28
C LEU A 362 -12.21 -5.46 -24.29
N SER A 363 -11.17 -4.93 -24.94
CA SER A 363 -11.30 -3.77 -25.83
C SER A 363 -10.39 -3.81 -27.05
N GLY A 364 -10.70 -3.00 -28.06
CA GLY A 364 -9.91 -2.83 -29.28
C GLY A 364 -10.79 -2.78 -30.53
N THR A 365 -10.20 -2.99 -31.71
CA THR A 365 -10.92 -2.99 -32.99
C THR A 365 -10.69 -4.34 -33.70
N PRO A 366 -11.68 -5.25 -33.72
CA PRO A 366 -11.53 -6.56 -34.32
C PRO A 366 -11.44 -6.43 -35.84
N THR A 367 -10.41 -6.99 -36.48
CA THR A 367 -10.14 -6.78 -37.92
C THR A 367 -10.75 -7.83 -38.83
N ALA A 368 -11.28 -8.92 -38.27
CA ALA A 368 -11.87 -10.02 -39.02
C ALA A 368 -13.19 -10.47 -38.39
N SER A 369 -14.19 -10.76 -39.23
CA SER A 369 -15.43 -11.38 -38.78
C SER A 369 -15.26 -12.86 -38.52
N GLY A 370 -15.96 -13.38 -37.51
CA GLY A 370 -15.89 -14.77 -37.10
C GLY A 370 -16.53 -14.99 -35.74
N SER A 371 -16.62 -16.26 -35.32
CA SER A 371 -16.98 -16.62 -33.95
C SER A 371 -15.72 -17.08 -33.21
N TYR A 372 -15.52 -16.53 -32.01
CA TYR A 372 -14.33 -16.73 -31.18
C TYR A 372 -14.74 -17.26 -29.81
N SER A 373 -13.91 -18.11 -29.23
CA SER A 373 -14.20 -18.75 -27.94
C SER A 373 -13.09 -18.51 -26.90
N PRO A 374 -12.88 -17.27 -26.44
CA PRO A 374 -11.85 -16.98 -25.44
C PRO A 374 -12.21 -17.61 -24.09
N ILE A 375 -11.20 -18.13 -23.41
CA ILE A 375 -11.28 -18.61 -22.03
C ILE A 375 -10.72 -17.51 -21.14
N ILE A 376 -11.59 -16.91 -20.35
CA ILE A 376 -11.24 -15.83 -19.43
C ILE A 376 -11.08 -16.44 -18.04
N THR A 377 -9.97 -16.16 -17.39
CA THR A 377 -9.68 -16.59 -16.03
C THR A 377 -9.55 -15.37 -15.13
N VAL A 378 -10.35 -15.32 -14.07
CA VAL A 378 -10.18 -14.38 -12.97
C VAL A 378 -9.36 -15.06 -11.87
N THR A 379 -8.39 -14.32 -11.32
CA THR A 379 -7.63 -14.67 -10.13
C THR A 379 -7.87 -13.61 -9.07
N ASP A 380 -8.23 -14.04 -7.86
CA ASP A 380 -8.37 -13.14 -6.71
C ASP A 380 -7.03 -13.00 -5.96
N ALA A 381 -6.93 -12.06 -5.02
CA ALA A 381 -5.71 -11.79 -4.26
C ALA A 381 -5.27 -12.94 -3.34
N ALA A 382 -6.16 -13.88 -3.03
CA ALA A 382 -5.86 -15.11 -2.29
C ALA A 382 -5.47 -16.28 -3.22
N ASN A 383 -5.24 -16.01 -4.51
CA ASN A 383 -4.95 -16.98 -5.57
C ASN A 383 -6.09 -17.93 -5.90
N GLY A 384 -7.32 -17.66 -5.45
CA GLY A 384 -8.53 -18.32 -5.92
C GLY A 384 -8.73 -18.03 -7.40
N LYS A 385 -9.15 -19.04 -8.18
CA LYS A 385 -9.33 -18.92 -9.63
C LYS A 385 -10.70 -19.42 -10.07
N ALA A 386 -11.28 -18.71 -11.03
CA ALA A 386 -12.41 -19.20 -11.81
C ALA A 386 -12.17 -18.89 -13.30
N SER A 387 -12.56 -19.84 -14.15
CA SER A 387 -12.43 -19.70 -15.60
C SER A 387 -13.78 -19.95 -16.26
N THR A 388 -14.09 -19.18 -17.30
CA THR A 388 -15.26 -19.42 -18.14
C THR A 388 -14.90 -19.22 -19.61
N THR A 389 -15.55 -19.98 -20.50
CA THR A 389 -15.44 -19.80 -21.94
C THR A 389 -16.57 -18.92 -22.42
N PHE A 390 -16.24 -17.82 -23.08
CA PHE A 390 -17.24 -16.96 -23.71
C PHE A 390 -17.39 -17.29 -25.20
N ASN A 391 -18.56 -17.02 -25.75
CA ASN A 391 -18.76 -16.98 -27.20
C ASN A 391 -18.82 -15.51 -27.65
N LEU A 392 -17.84 -15.08 -28.45
CA LEU A 392 -17.78 -13.74 -29.02
C LEU A 392 -17.96 -13.80 -30.53
N VAL A 393 -19.06 -13.26 -31.03
CA VAL A 393 -19.35 -13.17 -32.47
C VAL A 393 -18.94 -11.79 -32.97
N ILE A 394 -18.05 -11.76 -33.97
CA ILE A 394 -17.73 -10.57 -34.76
C ILE A 394 -18.43 -10.67 -36.11
N ALA A 395 -19.44 -9.84 -36.34
CA ALA A 395 -20.15 -9.75 -37.60
C ALA A 395 -19.24 -9.19 -38.71
N PRO A 396 -19.46 -9.55 -40.00
CA PRO A 396 -18.82 -8.90 -41.15
C PRO A 396 -18.95 -7.38 -41.06
N ALA A 397 -17.88 -6.66 -41.44
CA ALA A 397 -17.96 -5.23 -41.64
C ALA A 397 -19.08 -4.96 -42.64
N VAL A 398 -20.09 -4.20 -42.24
CA VAL A 398 -21.21 -3.85 -43.11
C VAL A 398 -20.64 -2.97 -44.21
N SER A 399 -20.51 -3.51 -45.43
CA SER A 399 -20.20 -2.69 -46.61
C SER A 399 -21.34 -1.70 -46.79
N GLY A 400 -21.14 -0.44 -46.39
CA GLY A 400 -22.09 0.65 -46.66
C GLY A 400 -22.32 1.69 -45.57
N SER A 401 -21.69 1.65 -44.39
CA SER A 401 -21.82 2.79 -43.46
C SER A 401 -21.09 4.01 -44.02
N SER A 402 -21.86 5.00 -44.46
CA SER A 402 -21.36 6.29 -44.92
C SER A 402 -20.45 6.92 -43.86
N LEU A 403 -19.24 7.32 -44.26
CA LEU A 403 -18.34 8.08 -43.39
C LEU A 403 -19.07 9.31 -42.82
N SER A 404 -18.86 9.59 -41.54
CA SER A 404 -19.46 10.73 -40.84
C SER A 404 -18.53 11.24 -39.74
N VAL A 405 -18.64 12.53 -39.44
CA VAL A 405 -17.88 13.20 -38.38
C VAL A 405 -18.88 13.77 -37.37
N SER A 406 -18.66 13.51 -36.09
CA SER A 406 -19.47 14.11 -35.00
C SER A 406 -19.37 15.63 -35.06
N THR A 407 -20.51 16.31 -34.94
CA THR A 407 -20.57 17.78 -34.94
C THR A 407 -20.36 18.38 -33.55
N THR A 408 -20.33 17.54 -32.51
CA THR A 408 -20.25 17.99 -31.11
C THR A 408 -18.84 17.79 -30.57
N VAL A 409 -18.28 18.86 -30.01
CA VAL A 409 -17.03 18.87 -29.23
C VAL A 409 -17.28 19.54 -27.89
N ALA A 410 -16.49 19.20 -26.88
CA ALA A 410 -16.55 19.90 -25.60
C ALA A 410 -16.20 21.39 -25.79
N GLY A 411 -16.82 22.27 -25.01
CA GLY A 411 -16.41 23.68 -24.99
C GLY A 411 -14.96 23.83 -24.49
N ALA A 412 -14.30 24.90 -24.90
CA ALA A 412 -12.98 25.28 -24.40
C ALA A 412 -13.08 26.46 -23.43
N LEU A 413 -12.08 26.62 -22.57
CA LEU A 413 -11.92 27.79 -21.73
C LEU A 413 -10.79 28.66 -22.27
N ILE A 414 -10.98 29.98 -22.31
CA ILE A 414 -9.95 30.93 -22.73
C ILE A 414 -8.69 30.76 -21.87
N ASN A 415 -7.52 30.88 -22.50
CA ASN A 415 -6.20 30.72 -21.87
C ASN A 415 -5.99 29.38 -21.14
N THR A 416 -6.80 28.36 -21.42
CA THR A 416 -6.64 27.03 -20.87
C THR A 416 -6.23 26.09 -21.99
N SER A 417 -5.27 25.20 -21.74
CA SER A 417 -4.93 24.16 -22.71
C SER A 417 -6.17 23.32 -23.05
N TYR A 418 -6.42 23.14 -24.34
CA TYR A 418 -7.55 22.39 -24.86
C TYR A 418 -7.04 21.25 -25.73
N SER A 419 -7.63 20.07 -25.57
CA SER A 419 -7.39 18.91 -26.42
C SER A 419 -8.66 18.08 -26.54
N SER A 420 -9.16 17.91 -27.76
CA SER A 420 -10.31 17.05 -28.05
C SER A 420 -10.13 16.38 -29.39
N VAL A 421 -10.46 15.09 -29.49
CA VAL A 421 -10.42 14.35 -30.75
C VAL A 421 -11.82 14.32 -31.36
N LEU A 422 -11.93 14.64 -32.64
CA LEU A 422 -13.19 14.52 -33.38
C LEU A 422 -13.55 13.04 -33.54
N ALA A 423 -14.75 12.67 -33.11
CA ALA A 423 -15.25 11.33 -33.32
C ALA A 423 -15.65 11.13 -34.79
N ILE A 424 -15.03 10.15 -35.46
CA ILE A 424 -15.31 9.77 -36.84
C ILE A 424 -15.91 8.37 -36.82
N THR A 425 -17.04 8.17 -37.51
CA THR A 425 -17.73 6.89 -37.57
C THR A 425 -18.12 6.55 -39.01
N GLY A 426 -18.20 5.26 -39.35
CA GLY A 426 -18.33 4.80 -40.74
C GLY A 426 -17.03 4.89 -41.54
N GLY A 427 -17.06 4.49 -42.81
CA GLY A 427 -15.86 4.39 -43.67
C GLY A 427 -14.81 3.36 -43.23
N THR A 428 -13.67 3.32 -43.92
CA THR A 428 -12.53 2.44 -43.65
C THR A 428 -11.33 3.24 -43.10
N GLY A 429 -10.85 2.96 -41.89
CA GLY A 429 -9.64 3.62 -41.36
C GLY A 429 -8.36 3.21 -42.12
N PRO A 430 -7.24 3.96 -42.03
CA PRO A 430 -7.07 5.20 -41.28
C PRO A 430 -7.79 6.39 -41.90
N TYR A 431 -8.26 7.33 -41.06
CA TYR A 431 -8.91 8.56 -41.50
C TYR A 431 -7.89 9.70 -41.62
N LYS A 432 -8.09 10.56 -42.61
CA LYS A 432 -7.37 11.83 -42.76
C LYS A 432 -8.35 12.99 -42.59
N VAL A 433 -8.12 13.83 -41.60
CA VAL A 433 -8.93 15.01 -41.32
C VAL A 433 -8.22 16.27 -41.81
N THR A 434 -8.96 17.17 -42.44
CA THR A 434 -8.49 18.50 -42.86
C THR A 434 -9.55 19.55 -42.59
N GLN A 435 -9.14 20.78 -42.31
CA GLN A 435 -10.07 21.89 -42.24
C GLN A 435 -10.57 22.22 -43.65
N ALA A 436 -11.89 22.21 -43.84
CA ALA A 436 -12.54 22.45 -45.12
C ALA A 436 -13.00 23.92 -45.28
N GLY A 437 -13.18 24.65 -44.19
CA GLY A 437 -13.59 26.06 -44.21
C GLY A 437 -13.94 26.62 -42.81
N GLY A 438 -14.22 27.92 -42.73
CA GLY A 438 -14.45 28.64 -41.47
C GLY A 438 -13.15 28.91 -40.68
N THR A 439 -13.26 29.55 -39.52
CA THR A 439 -12.12 29.91 -38.67
C THR A 439 -12.13 29.11 -37.37
N LEU A 440 -11.00 28.46 -37.08
CA LEU A 440 -10.73 27.92 -35.75
C LEU A 440 -10.58 29.08 -34.76
N PRO A 441 -10.86 28.87 -33.46
CA PRO A 441 -10.48 29.85 -32.45
C PRO A 441 -8.97 30.15 -32.52
N ASN A 442 -8.60 31.42 -32.34
CA ASN A 442 -7.19 31.80 -32.30
C ASN A 442 -6.45 30.99 -31.23
N GLY A 443 -5.36 30.32 -31.62
CA GLY A 443 -4.56 29.47 -30.73
C GLY A 443 -4.98 27.99 -30.70
N ILE A 444 -6.06 27.59 -31.40
CA ILE A 444 -6.42 26.19 -31.63
C ILE A 444 -5.99 25.75 -33.04
N THR A 445 -5.43 24.54 -33.12
CA THR A 445 -5.03 23.88 -34.36
C THR A 445 -5.77 22.55 -34.54
N LEU A 446 -5.88 22.08 -35.79
CA LEU A 446 -6.45 20.79 -36.14
C LEU A 446 -5.38 19.89 -36.76
N ALA A 447 -5.05 18.79 -36.07
CA ALA A 447 -4.14 17.77 -36.57
C ALA A 447 -4.82 16.82 -37.57
N SER A 448 -4.03 16.13 -38.39
CA SER A 448 -4.51 15.24 -39.46
C SER A 448 -5.27 14.01 -38.97
N ASN A 449 -5.10 13.64 -37.69
CA ASN A 449 -5.84 12.58 -37.01
C ASN A 449 -7.19 13.06 -36.43
N GLY A 450 -7.56 14.33 -36.61
CA GLY A 450 -8.78 14.92 -36.07
C GLY A 450 -8.66 15.48 -34.66
N THR A 451 -7.46 15.55 -34.07
CA THR A 451 -7.25 16.22 -32.79
C THR A 451 -7.29 17.74 -32.95
N LEU A 452 -8.22 18.39 -32.25
CA LEU A 452 -8.20 19.82 -31.98
C LEU A 452 -7.36 20.08 -30.73
N SER A 453 -6.31 20.88 -30.82
CA SER A 453 -5.48 21.21 -29.67
C SER A 453 -4.86 22.60 -29.70
N GLY A 454 -4.55 23.15 -28.53
CA GLY A 454 -3.89 24.43 -28.34
C GLY A 454 -4.47 25.23 -27.18
N THR A 455 -4.20 26.53 -27.13
CA THR A 455 -4.68 27.43 -26.07
C THR A 455 -5.46 28.57 -26.72
N PRO A 456 -6.80 28.63 -26.57
CA PRO A 456 -7.60 29.65 -27.22
C PRO A 456 -7.41 31.02 -26.56
N THR A 457 -7.25 32.07 -27.35
CA THR A 457 -6.91 33.42 -26.85
C THR A 457 -8.07 34.42 -26.89
N ALA A 458 -9.25 33.99 -27.33
CA ALA A 458 -10.45 34.83 -27.38
C ALA A 458 -11.71 34.00 -27.08
N THR A 459 -12.66 34.60 -26.36
CA THR A 459 -13.97 34.00 -26.12
C THR A 459 -14.87 34.14 -27.35
N GLY A 460 -15.84 33.25 -27.48
CA GLY A 460 -16.81 33.30 -28.56
C GLY A 460 -17.32 31.93 -29.00
N SER A 461 -18.28 31.93 -29.92
CA SER A 461 -18.71 30.71 -30.61
C SER A 461 -18.05 30.67 -31.99
N TYR A 462 -17.27 29.63 -32.24
CA TYR A 462 -16.54 29.45 -33.48
C TYR A 462 -17.16 28.31 -34.27
N SER A 463 -17.49 28.57 -35.53
CA SER A 463 -18.05 27.57 -36.44
C SER A 463 -17.06 27.33 -37.58
N PHE A 464 -16.58 26.10 -37.71
CA PHE A 464 -15.66 25.69 -38.76
C PHE A 464 -16.08 24.34 -39.33
N SER A 465 -15.75 24.09 -40.59
CA SER A 465 -16.04 22.83 -41.25
C SER A 465 -14.77 21.99 -41.39
N VAL A 466 -14.92 20.69 -41.15
CA VAL A 466 -13.86 19.69 -41.28
C VAL A 466 -14.27 18.66 -42.33
N SER A 467 -13.29 18.19 -43.10
CA SER A 467 -13.45 17.09 -44.04
C SER A 467 -12.62 15.90 -43.56
N ALA A 468 -13.29 14.78 -43.28
CA ALA A 468 -12.67 13.49 -43.04
C ALA A 468 -12.71 12.65 -44.31
N THR A 469 -11.59 12.05 -44.67
CA THR A 469 -11.48 11.09 -45.77
C THR A 469 -11.04 9.75 -45.21
N ASP A 470 -11.68 8.68 -45.64
CA ASP A 470 -11.32 7.32 -45.25
C ASP A 470 -10.25 6.72 -46.19
N SER A 471 -9.87 5.46 -46.00
CA SER A 471 -8.85 4.76 -46.80
C SER A 471 -9.45 3.81 -47.85
N SER A 472 -10.77 3.82 -48.03
CA SER A 472 -11.46 2.87 -48.91
C SER A 472 -11.20 3.15 -50.40
N THR A 473 -11.55 2.21 -51.27
CA THR A 473 -11.48 2.40 -52.73
C THR A 473 -12.82 1.99 -53.35
N PRO A 474 -13.64 2.94 -53.84
CA PRO A 474 -13.39 4.39 -53.90
C PRO A 474 -13.41 5.05 -52.50
N LEU A 475 -12.61 6.12 -52.32
CA LEU A 475 -12.54 6.86 -51.05
C LEU A 475 -13.90 7.45 -50.69
N GLN A 476 -14.27 7.36 -49.41
CA GLN A 476 -15.38 8.13 -48.86
C GLN A 476 -14.86 9.42 -48.24
N THR A 477 -15.62 10.50 -48.39
CA THR A 477 -15.35 11.79 -47.75
C THR A 477 -16.61 12.29 -47.07
N ALA A 478 -16.46 12.80 -45.85
CA ALA A 478 -17.54 13.36 -45.05
C ALA A 478 -17.13 14.74 -44.53
N THR A 479 -18.00 15.72 -44.75
CA THR A 479 -17.82 17.08 -44.23
C THR A 479 -18.80 17.32 -43.10
N ALA A 480 -18.35 17.90 -42.00
CA ALA A 480 -19.19 18.33 -40.90
C ALA A 480 -18.83 19.74 -40.45
N THR A 481 -19.82 20.50 -40.02
CA THR A 481 -19.63 21.80 -39.35
C THR A 481 -19.58 21.57 -37.84
N ILE A 482 -18.47 21.95 -37.23
CA ILE A 482 -18.21 21.88 -35.80
C ILE A 482 -18.46 23.25 -35.20
N SER A 483 -19.19 23.29 -34.09
CA SER A 483 -19.33 24.49 -33.25
C SER A 483 -18.53 24.31 -31.96
N LEU A 484 -17.52 25.14 -31.76
CA LEU A 484 -16.70 25.19 -30.54
C LEU A 484 -16.95 26.50 -29.82
N SER A 485 -17.52 26.43 -28.62
CA SER A 485 -17.65 27.58 -27.72
C SER A 485 -16.40 27.73 -26.87
N VAL A 486 -15.78 28.92 -26.88
CA VAL A 486 -14.74 29.32 -25.94
C VAL A 486 -15.35 30.26 -24.91
N ALA A 487 -15.34 29.86 -23.64
CA ALA A 487 -15.91 30.63 -22.53
C ALA A 487 -14.83 31.05 -21.51
N THR A 488 -15.20 31.94 -20.60
CA THR A 488 -14.40 32.26 -19.41
C THR A 488 -14.67 31.21 -18.33
N ALA A 489 -13.64 30.83 -17.55
CA ALA A 489 -13.86 29.98 -16.39
C ALA A 489 -14.79 30.69 -15.39
N THR A 490 -15.63 29.93 -14.69
CA THR A 490 -16.56 30.49 -13.68
C THR A 490 -16.27 29.88 -12.32
N VAL A 491 -16.39 30.69 -11.27
CA VAL A 491 -16.42 30.22 -9.88
C VAL A 491 -17.68 30.75 -9.21
N THR A 492 -18.53 29.84 -8.74
CA THR A 492 -19.76 30.19 -8.03
C THR A 492 -19.59 29.92 -6.55
N VAL A 493 -19.81 30.94 -5.71
CA VAL A 493 -19.73 30.85 -4.25
C VAL A 493 -21.12 30.88 -3.64
N ASN A 494 -21.48 29.83 -2.91
CA ASN A 494 -22.74 29.74 -2.17
C ASN A 494 -22.50 29.89 -0.67
N THR A 495 -22.67 31.11 -0.16
CA THR A 495 -22.44 31.47 1.25
C THR A 495 -23.45 30.88 2.22
N ALA A 496 -24.57 30.33 1.73
CA ALA A 496 -25.56 29.64 2.56
C ALA A 496 -25.22 28.17 2.82
N THR A 497 -24.24 27.60 2.10
CA THR A 497 -23.82 26.20 2.24
C THR A 497 -22.48 26.12 2.95
N THR A 498 -22.51 26.00 4.28
CA THR A 498 -21.31 25.72 5.08
C THR A 498 -20.86 24.28 4.87
N LEU A 499 -19.60 24.10 4.49
CA LEU A 499 -18.96 22.79 4.33
C LEU A 499 -18.23 22.37 5.61
N ALA A 500 -17.58 23.31 6.29
CA ALA A 500 -16.86 23.07 7.54
C ALA A 500 -16.71 24.36 8.35
N THR A 501 -16.53 24.21 9.66
CA THR A 501 -16.14 25.30 10.58
C THR A 501 -14.74 24.99 11.07
N VAL A 502 -13.84 25.97 11.01
CA VAL A 502 -12.42 25.79 11.37
C VAL A 502 -12.29 25.46 12.88
N PRO A 503 -11.78 24.27 13.24
CA PRO A 503 -11.47 23.94 14.63
C PRO A 503 -10.40 24.86 15.22
N ALA A 504 -10.42 25.02 16.55
CA ALA A 504 -9.44 25.86 17.26
C ALA A 504 -7.99 25.36 17.16
N ASN A 505 -7.80 24.08 16.83
CA ASN A 505 -6.53 23.39 16.73
C ASN A 505 -6.31 22.85 15.30
N PHE A 506 -6.79 23.58 14.28
CA PHE A 506 -6.78 23.08 12.91
C PHE A 506 -5.44 23.25 12.20
N PHE A 507 -4.86 24.44 12.31
CA PHE A 507 -3.62 24.80 11.65
C PHE A 507 -2.45 24.34 12.50
N GLY A 508 -1.85 23.21 12.14
CA GLY A 508 -0.79 22.57 12.89
C GLY A 508 0.56 22.58 12.17
N LEU A 509 1.61 22.34 12.95
CA LEU A 509 2.99 22.23 12.48
C LEU A 509 3.73 21.18 13.29
N HIS A 510 4.48 20.34 12.59
CA HIS A 510 5.39 19.38 13.20
C HIS A 510 6.61 20.10 13.79
N THR A 511 7.00 19.74 15.02
CA THR A 511 8.22 20.24 15.65
C THR A 511 9.15 19.12 16.09
N SER A 512 10.44 19.39 16.00
CA SER A 512 11.47 18.36 16.18
C SER A 512 12.44 18.62 17.32
N VAL A 513 12.83 17.55 18.01
CA VAL A 513 13.79 17.57 19.14
C VAL A 513 15.24 17.79 18.70
N TYR A 514 15.47 17.97 17.41
CA TYR A 514 16.75 18.35 16.83
C TYR A 514 16.70 19.74 16.19
N ASP A 515 15.61 20.48 16.39
CA ASP A 515 15.47 21.85 15.90
C ASP A 515 15.88 22.84 17.00
N GLY A 516 17.06 23.44 16.84
CA GLY A 516 17.62 24.38 17.81
C GLY A 516 16.80 25.67 17.95
N SER A 517 15.95 25.99 16.97
CA SER A 517 15.06 27.14 17.04
C SER A 517 13.82 26.89 17.89
N LEU A 518 13.43 25.62 18.11
CA LEU A 518 12.22 25.28 18.86
C LEU A 518 12.19 25.91 20.26
N GLY A 519 13.34 26.00 20.92
CA GLY A 519 13.47 26.61 22.24
C GLY A 519 13.56 28.13 22.27
N ASP A 520 13.76 28.78 21.13
CA ASP A 520 13.70 30.24 21.04
C ASP A 520 12.25 30.71 20.88
N ALA A 521 11.51 30.61 21.98
CA ALA A 521 10.13 31.07 22.07
C ALA A 521 9.96 32.54 21.62
N SER A 522 10.96 33.39 21.87
CA SER A 522 10.89 34.82 21.53
C SER A 522 10.99 35.08 20.02
N GLY A 523 11.77 34.27 19.32
CA GLY A 523 11.95 34.37 17.87
C GLY A 523 10.92 33.60 17.07
N VAL A 524 10.54 32.39 17.51
CA VAL A 524 9.66 31.49 16.74
C VAL A 524 8.18 31.80 16.96
N ALA A 525 7.76 32.16 18.19
CA ALA A 525 6.33 32.39 18.45
C ALA A 525 5.70 33.51 17.59
N PRO A 526 6.36 34.65 17.30
CA PRO A 526 5.82 35.65 16.38
C PRO A 526 5.62 35.13 14.96
N VAL A 527 6.52 34.25 14.49
CA VAL A 527 6.45 33.64 13.16
C VAL A 527 5.28 32.65 13.10
N LEU A 528 5.15 31.76 14.09
CA LEU A 528 4.02 30.85 14.20
C LEU A 528 2.66 31.60 14.20
N LYS A 529 2.57 32.67 14.99
CA LYS A 529 1.37 33.53 15.03
C LYS A 529 1.09 34.19 13.67
N ALA A 530 2.11 34.68 12.99
CA ALA A 530 1.96 35.35 11.70
C ALA A 530 1.47 34.40 10.60
N ALA A 531 1.86 33.13 10.64
CA ALA A 531 1.34 32.09 9.76
C ALA A 531 -0.05 31.57 10.16
N GLY A 532 -0.52 31.88 11.37
CA GLY A 532 -1.79 31.36 11.89
C GLY A 532 -1.70 29.95 12.45
N ILE A 533 -0.52 29.50 12.90
CA ILE A 533 -0.35 28.19 13.54
C ILE A 533 -1.04 28.18 14.91
N THR A 534 -1.91 27.19 15.09
CA THR A 534 -2.73 26.94 16.27
C THR A 534 -2.40 25.62 16.99
N THR A 535 -1.67 24.71 16.35
CA THR A 535 -1.25 23.43 16.92
C THR A 535 0.25 23.20 16.70
N LEU A 536 0.94 22.63 17.69
CA LEU A 536 2.30 22.13 17.52
C LEU A 536 2.36 20.65 17.93
N ARG A 537 2.83 19.79 17.02
CA ARG A 537 3.05 18.37 17.28
C ARG A 537 4.47 18.13 17.82
N TYR A 538 4.58 17.40 18.94
CA TYR A 538 5.86 17.19 19.65
C TYR A 538 5.92 15.86 20.44
N PRO A 539 7.06 15.16 20.44
CA PRO A 539 8.05 15.15 19.37
C PRO A 539 7.38 14.58 18.11
N GLY A 540 7.47 15.24 16.95
CA GLY A 540 6.94 14.60 15.74
C GLY A 540 7.88 13.50 15.21
N GLY A 541 7.46 12.77 14.18
CA GLY A 541 8.32 11.88 13.37
C GLY A 541 8.87 10.64 14.07
N SER A 542 9.67 9.86 13.33
CA SER A 542 10.08 8.48 13.71
C SER A 542 10.92 8.34 14.99
N TYR A 543 11.49 9.44 15.48
CA TYR A 543 12.25 9.43 16.72
C TYR A 543 11.36 9.55 17.97
N ALA A 544 10.07 9.86 17.81
CA ALA A 544 9.13 9.91 18.93
C ALA A 544 9.00 8.56 19.64
N ASP A 545 9.07 7.46 18.90
CA ASP A 545 9.04 6.08 19.41
C ASP A 545 10.28 5.64 20.16
N ARG A 546 11.24 6.54 20.32
CA ARG A 546 12.44 6.31 21.12
C ARG A 546 12.77 7.47 22.05
N TYR A 547 11.97 8.52 22.06
CA TYR A 547 12.20 9.70 22.89
C TYR A 547 11.68 9.50 24.32
N HIS A 548 12.49 9.86 25.30
CA HIS A 548 12.19 9.75 26.73
C HIS A 548 12.17 11.14 27.37
N TRP A 549 10.98 11.73 27.37
CA TRP A 549 10.74 13.11 27.78
C TRP A 549 11.23 13.44 29.20
N ALA A 550 11.10 12.49 30.13
CA ALA A 550 11.42 12.70 31.55
C ALA A 550 12.93 12.81 31.81
N GLN A 551 13.76 12.26 30.94
CA GLN A 551 15.23 12.27 31.06
C GLN A 551 15.90 13.09 29.97
N TYR A 552 15.12 13.67 29.05
CA TYR A 552 15.60 14.32 27.85
C TYR A 552 16.67 13.47 27.12
N SER A 553 16.27 12.24 26.81
CA SER A 553 17.13 11.26 26.16
C SER A 553 16.36 10.55 25.06
N GLU A 554 17.08 9.90 24.16
CA GLU A 554 16.50 8.94 23.23
C GLU A 554 17.14 7.56 23.42
N THR A 555 16.37 6.50 23.21
CA THR A 555 16.92 5.16 23.03
C THR A 555 17.60 5.12 21.66
N PRO A 556 18.93 4.88 21.58
CA PRO A 556 19.62 4.87 20.29
C PRO A 556 19.10 3.74 19.40
N LEU A 557 18.52 4.07 18.25
CA LEU A 557 18.13 3.15 17.19
C LEU A 557 18.51 3.79 15.86
N TYR A 558 19.35 3.14 15.03
CA TYR A 558 19.74 3.68 13.73
C TYR A 558 19.58 2.67 12.60
N THR A 559 19.33 3.27 11.42
CA THR A 559 18.89 2.73 10.13
C THR A 559 19.65 1.49 9.65
N SER A 560 19.16 0.89 8.57
CA SER A 560 19.54 -0.38 7.91
C SER A 560 21.03 -0.67 7.66
N THR A 561 21.97 0.16 8.14
CA THR A 561 23.41 0.00 7.97
C THR A 561 24.25 -0.04 9.26
N ALA A 562 23.69 -0.01 10.50
CA ALA A 562 24.35 -0.45 11.77
C ALA A 562 23.63 -0.05 13.09
N PRO A 563 23.27 -0.97 14.02
CA PRO A 563 23.13 -0.64 15.46
C PRO A 563 24.08 -1.37 16.47
N ALA A 564 25.02 -0.66 17.10
CA ALA A 564 25.69 -1.21 18.29
C ALA A 564 24.75 -1.17 19.51
N CYS A 565 24.69 -2.26 20.27
CA CYS A 565 24.28 -2.30 21.67
C CYS A 565 25.29 -1.49 22.55
N GLY A 566 25.41 -0.18 22.28
CA GLY A 566 26.49 0.71 22.74
C GLY A 566 26.49 2.04 21.99
N ILE A 567 26.57 3.18 22.70
CA ILE A 567 26.73 4.52 22.11
C ILE A 567 28.01 4.57 21.26
N VAL A 568 27.92 4.87 19.97
CA VAL A 568 29.00 5.52 19.19
C VAL A 568 28.44 6.38 18.02
N GLN A 569 28.72 7.69 18.12
CA GLN A 569 28.79 8.76 17.10
C GLN A 569 27.95 8.66 15.81
N GLY A 570 26.92 9.51 15.76
CA GLY A 570 26.01 9.74 14.63
C GLY A 570 24.59 10.17 15.05
N GLU A 571 24.38 10.37 16.35
CA GLU A 571 23.12 10.73 17.01
C GLU A 571 22.40 11.88 16.31
N LEU A 572 21.07 11.77 16.25
CA LEU A 572 20.15 12.89 16.18
C LEU A 572 20.46 13.64 17.46
N GLN A 573 21.25 14.70 17.33
CA GLN A 573 21.67 15.47 18.48
C GLN A 573 20.42 16.16 19.01
N LEU A 574 19.93 15.68 20.16
CA LEU A 574 18.88 16.35 20.89
C LEU A 574 19.34 17.79 21.15
N GLU A 575 18.68 18.75 20.50
CA GLU A 575 19.13 20.14 20.53
C GLU A 575 18.93 20.70 21.93
N PRO A 576 19.94 21.26 22.62
CA PRO A 576 19.86 21.55 24.06
C PRO A 576 18.66 22.39 24.53
N THR A 577 18.00 23.09 23.62
CA THR A 577 16.84 23.96 23.84
C THR A 577 15.53 23.37 23.33
N SER A 578 15.48 22.11 22.90
CA SER A 578 14.30 21.48 22.32
C SER A 578 13.61 20.48 23.27
N ASP A 579 14.01 20.44 24.54
CA ASP A 579 13.33 19.64 25.56
C ASP A 579 11.89 20.09 25.81
N PHE A 580 11.12 19.24 26.49
CA PHE A 580 9.70 19.48 26.71
C PHE A 580 9.42 20.78 27.46
N GLY A 581 10.26 21.19 28.41
CA GLY A 581 10.07 22.44 29.15
C GLY A 581 10.25 23.68 28.28
N HIS A 582 11.22 23.66 27.38
CA HIS A 582 11.39 24.72 26.36
C HIS A 582 10.26 24.70 25.33
N PHE A 583 9.85 23.53 24.85
CA PHE A 583 8.69 23.39 23.98
C PHE A 583 7.43 24.03 24.59
N ILE A 584 7.15 23.78 25.87
CA ILE A 584 6.00 24.40 26.56
C ILE A 584 6.12 25.93 26.61
N LYS A 585 7.32 26.50 26.79
CA LYS A 585 7.50 27.97 26.72
C LYS A 585 7.14 28.49 25.33
N THR A 586 7.51 27.78 24.27
CA THR A 586 7.16 28.16 22.89
C THR A 586 5.67 28.03 22.63
N VAL A 587 5.01 26.97 23.11
CA VAL A 587 3.55 26.79 23.08
C VAL A 587 2.84 27.96 23.79
N GLN A 588 3.28 28.32 25.00
CA GLN A 588 2.71 29.43 25.76
C GLN A 588 2.92 30.79 25.08
N ALA A 589 4.12 31.02 24.53
CA ALA A 589 4.44 32.26 23.83
C ALA A 589 3.66 32.40 22.52
N SER A 590 3.46 31.30 21.78
CA SER A 590 2.71 31.26 20.51
C SER A 590 1.19 31.28 20.72
N GLY A 591 0.70 30.76 21.85
CA GLY A 591 -0.72 30.54 22.08
C GLY A 591 -1.27 29.32 21.33
N ALA A 592 -0.41 28.50 20.74
CA ALA A 592 -0.78 27.24 20.13
C ALA A 592 -1.19 26.22 21.20
N THR A 593 -1.84 25.14 20.75
CA THR A 593 -2.13 23.96 21.57
C THR A 593 -1.20 22.81 21.18
N PRO A 594 -0.71 22.01 22.13
CA PRO A 594 0.17 20.90 21.79
C PRO A 594 -0.63 19.63 21.43
N LEU A 595 -0.10 18.88 20.46
CA LEU A 595 -0.41 17.47 20.21
C LEU A 595 0.85 16.65 20.53
N ILE A 596 0.72 15.66 21.42
CA ILE A 596 1.89 14.96 21.94
C ILE A 596 1.98 13.52 21.44
N THR A 597 3.13 13.16 20.88
CA THR A 597 3.45 11.79 20.46
C THR A 597 4.06 11.04 21.62
N VAL A 598 3.35 10.01 22.09
CA VAL A 598 3.77 9.15 23.18
C VAL A 598 4.68 8.08 22.62
N ASN A 599 5.84 7.89 23.25
CA ASN A 599 6.74 6.79 22.94
C ASN A 599 6.06 5.44 23.24
N TYR A 600 5.66 4.73 22.18
CA TYR A 600 5.18 3.36 22.24
C TYR A 600 6.34 2.36 22.07
N GLY A 601 7.37 2.75 21.34
CA GLY A 601 8.43 1.88 20.85
C GLY A 601 9.43 1.35 21.89
N THR A 602 9.93 2.19 22.79
CA THR A 602 11.05 1.83 23.67
C THR A 602 10.85 2.25 25.12
N SER A 603 11.48 1.54 26.06
CA SER A 603 11.52 1.89 27.49
C SER A 603 12.83 2.58 27.91
N LEU A 604 12.76 3.30 29.02
CA LEU A 604 13.93 3.66 29.81
C LEU A 604 14.69 2.39 30.30
N GLY A 605 15.94 2.57 30.74
CA GLY A 605 16.76 1.52 31.36
C GLY A 605 16.19 1.00 32.70
N ASP A 606 16.98 0.19 33.43
CA ASP A 606 16.53 -0.46 34.67
C ASP A 606 16.13 0.50 35.82
N ALA A 607 15.57 -0.06 36.91
CA ALA A 607 14.91 0.60 38.05
C ALA A 607 15.57 1.85 38.68
N ASN A 608 16.86 2.08 38.43
CA ASN A 608 17.62 3.21 38.95
C ASN A 608 18.03 4.22 37.85
N GLY A 609 17.53 4.08 36.61
CA GLY A 609 17.95 4.88 35.45
C GLY A 609 19.44 4.83 35.16
N THR A 610 20.17 3.84 35.70
CA THR A 610 21.65 3.83 35.76
C THR A 610 22.28 2.90 34.73
N LYS A 611 21.55 1.91 34.22
CA LYS A 611 21.93 1.29 32.94
C LYS A 611 21.69 2.30 31.82
N LYS A 612 22.73 3.07 31.48
CA LYS A 612 22.80 3.75 30.19
C LYS A 612 22.62 2.71 29.09
N ALA A 613 21.87 3.08 28.04
CA ALA A 613 21.90 2.35 26.78
C ALA A 613 23.37 2.01 26.45
N GLY A 614 23.70 0.72 26.37
CA GLY A 614 25.05 0.30 25.97
C GLY A 614 26.01 -0.20 27.03
N THR A 615 25.59 -0.98 28.03
CA THR A 615 26.54 -1.91 28.66
C THR A 615 26.34 -3.30 28.08
N MET A 616 27.27 -3.74 27.23
CA MET A 616 27.28 -5.10 26.69
C MET A 616 27.22 -6.12 27.83
N GLY A 617 26.14 -6.90 27.90
CA GLY A 617 26.21 -8.27 28.39
C GLY A 617 26.91 -9.13 27.36
N LEU A 618 27.68 -10.12 27.79
CA LEU A 618 28.48 -11.04 26.97
C LEU A 618 27.65 -11.99 26.06
N THR A 619 26.47 -11.58 25.58
CA THR A 619 25.49 -12.42 24.90
C THR A 619 25.25 -11.99 23.45
N ASN A 620 25.00 -12.96 22.57
CA ASN A 620 24.68 -12.83 21.14
C ASN A 620 23.29 -12.24 20.84
N ASN A 621 22.69 -11.53 21.80
CA ASN A 621 21.35 -10.98 21.68
C ASN A 621 21.41 -9.56 22.22
N CYS A 622 20.80 -8.61 21.51
CA CYS A 622 20.60 -7.25 22.02
C CYS A 622 19.48 -7.20 23.08
N SER A 623 19.36 -8.27 23.88
CA SER A 623 18.42 -8.42 24.97
C SER A 623 19.13 -8.08 26.29
N GLU A 624 19.05 -6.82 26.72
CA GLU A 624 19.00 -6.33 28.11
C GLU A 624 19.41 -4.83 28.15
N PRO A 625 18.63 -3.87 28.72
CA PRO A 625 17.29 -3.95 29.32
C PRO A 625 16.18 -3.27 28.48
N ASN A 626 16.40 -2.95 27.20
CA ASN A 626 15.40 -2.19 26.45
C ASN A 626 14.15 -3.06 26.19
N GLN A 627 13.05 -2.68 26.82
CA GLN A 627 11.70 -3.22 26.65
C GLN A 627 10.90 -2.29 25.73
N PRO A 628 9.70 -2.69 25.27
CA PRO A 628 8.77 -1.75 24.64
C PRO A 628 8.42 -0.56 25.54
N GLY A 629 7.85 0.49 24.96
CA GLY A 629 7.35 1.64 25.70
C GLY A 629 6.45 1.24 26.88
N GLN A 630 6.47 2.05 27.93
CA GLN A 630 5.77 1.74 29.17
C GLN A 630 4.56 2.67 29.37
N PRO A 631 3.35 2.14 29.64
CA PRO A 631 2.16 2.95 29.93
C PRO A 631 2.35 3.97 31.06
N GLN A 632 3.20 3.65 32.03
CA GLN A 632 3.51 4.51 33.17
C GLN A 632 4.32 5.75 32.77
N GLU A 633 5.20 5.66 31.75
CA GLU A 633 5.91 6.81 31.19
C GLU A 633 4.93 7.80 30.56
N ALA A 634 3.99 7.27 29.77
CA ALA A 634 2.94 8.05 29.14
C ALA A 634 2.02 8.71 30.19
N ALA A 635 1.60 7.96 31.21
CA ALA A 635 0.80 8.50 32.31
C ALA A 635 1.53 9.58 33.11
N ALA A 636 2.84 9.42 33.32
CA ALA A 636 3.67 10.45 33.96
C ALA A 636 3.77 11.73 33.12
N TRP A 637 3.80 11.62 31.80
CA TRP A 637 3.77 12.79 30.92
C TRP A 637 2.44 13.54 31.03
N VAL A 638 1.32 12.81 31.03
CA VAL A 638 0.00 13.38 31.31
C VAL A 638 -0.04 14.02 32.70
N ALA A 639 0.58 13.41 33.71
CA ALA A 639 0.66 13.98 35.05
C ALA A 639 1.46 15.27 35.10
N TYR A 640 2.61 15.33 34.43
CA TYR A 640 3.39 16.55 34.29
C TYR A 640 2.59 17.63 33.56
N ALA A 641 1.87 17.29 32.50
CA ALA A 641 1.14 18.26 31.69
C ALA A 641 -0.14 18.77 32.38
N ASN A 642 -0.96 17.86 32.90
CA ASN A 642 -2.34 18.14 33.31
C ASN A 642 -2.61 17.92 34.81
N GLY A 643 -1.70 17.25 35.52
CA GLY A 643 -1.89 16.92 36.93
C GLY A 643 -1.85 18.12 37.87
N ASP A 644 -2.44 17.94 39.05
CA ASP A 644 -2.36 18.85 40.19
C ASP A 644 -1.16 18.46 41.08
N PRO A 645 -0.28 19.40 41.47
CA PRO A 645 0.83 19.14 42.40
C PRO A 645 0.41 18.49 43.74
N ALA A 646 -0.83 18.69 44.18
CA ALA A 646 -1.37 18.07 45.41
C ALA A 646 -1.87 16.62 45.21
N ASN A 647 -1.92 16.12 43.97
CA ASN A 647 -2.47 14.79 43.68
C ASN A 647 -1.51 13.68 44.16
N THR A 648 -2.00 12.80 45.05
CA THR A 648 -1.21 11.72 45.66
C THR A 648 -1.35 10.37 44.95
N GLN A 649 -2.12 10.29 43.85
CA GLN A 649 -2.28 9.08 43.06
C GLN A 649 -0.93 8.54 42.60
N VAL A 650 -0.66 7.28 42.93
CA VAL A 650 0.55 6.56 42.52
C VAL A 650 0.40 6.12 41.07
N ILE A 651 1.39 6.44 40.23
CA ILE A 651 1.50 5.93 38.85
C ILE A 651 2.10 4.52 38.88
N GLY A 652 3.08 4.31 39.76
CA GLY A 652 3.62 3.00 40.10
C GLY A 652 4.96 2.70 39.47
N ILE A 653 5.31 1.42 39.48
CA ILE A 653 6.55 0.88 38.93
C ILE A 653 6.19 0.21 37.60
N ASP A 654 6.97 0.46 36.55
CA ASP A 654 6.77 -0.15 35.24
C ASP A 654 7.39 -1.55 35.12
N ALA A 655 7.27 -2.17 33.95
CA ALA A 655 7.77 -3.53 33.75
C ALA A 655 9.31 -3.63 33.76
N VAL A 656 10.03 -2.51 33.58
CA VAL A 656 11.49 -2.43 33.68
C VAL A 656 11.98 -2.03 35.09
N GLY A 657 11.05 -1.80 36.00
CA GLY A 657 11.31 -1.49 37.40
C GLY A 657 11.50 0.00 37.69
N PHE A 658 11.31 0.89 36.71
CA PHE A 658 11.40 2.33 36.93
C PHE A 658 10.18 2.83 37.73
N ASN A 659 10.44 3.61 38.77
CA ASN A 659 9.40 4.14 39.65
C ASN A 659 8.94 5.52 39.19
N TRP A 660 7.77 5.56 38.53
CA TRP A 660 7.12 6.76 38.00
C TRP A 660 6.41 7.60 39.06
N LYS A 661 6.63 7.34 40.35
CA LYS A 661 6.17 8.18 41.46
C LYS A 661 4.65 8.41 41.45
N THR A 662 4.23 9.64 41.76
CA THR A 662 2.83 10.06 41.85
C THR A 662 2.52 11.12 40.80
N VAL A 663 1.23 11.35 40.55
CA VAL A 663 0.77 12.45 39.70
C VAL A 663 1.31 13.80 40.19
N GLY A 664 1.23 14.06 41.51
CA GLY A 664 1.70 15.30 42.12
C GLY A 664 3.21 15.50 42.09
N PHE A 665 4.01 14.42 42.01
CA PHE A 665 5.46 14.55 41.82
C PHE A 665 5.77 15.22 40.47
N TRP A 666 5.20 14.70 39.38
CA TRP A 666 5.43 15.22 38.04
C TRP A 666 4.81 16.61 37.84
N ALA A 667 3.57 16.82 38.29
CA ALA A 667 2.97 18.16 38.31
C ALA A 667 3.76 19.16 39.17
N GLY A 668 4.37 18.68 40.26
CA GLY A 668 5.24 19.47 41.13
C GLY A 668 6.53 19.93 40.44
N LEU A 669 7.12 19.11 39.56
CA LEU A 669 8.26 19.53 38.74
C LEU A 669 7.87 20.70 37.82
N ARG A 670 6.74 20.60 37.11
CA ARG A 670 6.20 21.69 36.28
C ARG A 670 6.04 22.99 37.08
N ALA A 671 5.49 22.89 38.29
CA ALA A 671 5.18 24.01 39.17
C ALA A 671 6.41 24.68 39.81
N ALA A 672 7.52 23.95 39.96
CA ALA A 672 8.72 24.43 40.63
C ALA A 672 9.56 25.34 39.73
N ASN A 673 10.30 26.26 40.35
CA ASN A 673 11.37 27.01 39.68
C ASN A 673 12.64 26.14 39.55
N PRO A 674 13.51 26.40 38.55
CA PRO A 674 14.79 25.72 38.44
C PRO A 674 15.60 25.79 39.74
N LEU A 675 16.24 24.69 40.09
CA LEU A 675 17.09 24.59 41.27
C LEU A 675 18.48 25.14 40.96
N ALA A 676 19.17 25.66 41.99
CA ALA A 676 20.55 26.12 41.87
C ALA A 676 21.53 24.99 41.48
N ASN A 677 21.27 23.78 41.96
CA ASN A 677 22.01 22.57 41.58
C ASN A 677 21.04 21.67 40.80
N ASP A 678 21.41 21.32 39.56
CA ASP A 678 20.59 20.47 38.72
C ASP A 678 20.60 19.03 39.22
N ASP A 679 19.41 18.48 39.45
CA ASP A 679 19.18 17.09 39.87
C ASP A 679 18.79 16.19 38.69
N GLY A 680 18.90 16.70 37.46
CA GLY A 680 18.52 16.02 36.23
C GLY A 680 17.11 16.34 35.76
N TYR A 681 16.36 17.21 36.45
CA TYR A 681 15.00 17.61 36.05
C TYR A 681 14.82 19.13 35.91
N ASN A 682 15.89 19.94 35.96
CA ASN A 682 15.73 21.40 35.88
C ASN A 682 15.08 21.88 34.58
N PHE A 683 15.28 21.17 33.47
CA PHE A 683 14.63 21.50 32.20
C PHE A 683 13.09 21.39 32.29
N LEU A 684 12.55 20.54 33.16
CA LEU A 684 11.11 20.42 33.43
C LEU A 684 10.58 21.46 34.44
N ARG A 685 11.46 22.19 35.15
CA ARG A 685 11.07 23.19 36.16
C ARG A 685 10.81 24.54 35.53
N ILE A 686 9.59 24.74 35.04
CA ILE A 686 9.21 25.95 34.29
C ILE A 686 8.47 26.98 35.15
N GLY A 687 8.28 26.73 36.45
CA GLY A 687 7.59 27.64 37.37
C GLY A 687 6.08 27.80 37.10
N ASN A 688 5.46 26.83 36.44
CA ASN A 688 4.05 26.92 36.03
C ASN A 688 3.13 26.01 36.86
N THR A 689 2.43 26.60 37.82
CA THR A 689 1.57 25.87 38.77
C THR A 689 0.32 25.31 38.11
N ALA A 690 -0.30 26.06 37.20
CA ALA A 690 -1.50 25.63 36.51
C ALA A 690 -1.22 24.45 35.55
N PRO A 691 -2.19 23.53 35.37
CA PRO A 691 -2.15 22.56 34.28
C PRO A 691 -1.91 23.25 32.93
N ILE A 692 -1.08 22.63 32.08
CA ILE A 692 -0.92 23.03 30.68
C ILE A 692 -2.23 22.77 29.92
N GLY A 693 -2.94 21.69 30.26
CA GLY A 693 -4.23 21.35 29.65
C GLY A 693 -4.07 20.73 28.26
N ILE A 694 -3.05 19.90 28.07
CA ILE A 694 -2.80 19.18 26.81
C ILE A 694 -3.92 18.19 26.56
N LYS A 695 -4.68 18.40 25.48
CA LYS A 695 -5.87 17.61 25.18
C LYS A 695 -5.62 16.46 24.22
N HIS A 696 -4.76 16.64 23.21
CA HIS A 696 -4.58 15.66 22.14
C HIS A 696 -3.24 14.95 22.28
N TRP A 697 -3.30 13.63 22.21
CA TRP A 697 -2.16 12.73 22.32
C TRP A 697 -2.28 11.70 21.21
N GLU A 698 -1.16 11.28 20.63
CA GLU A 698 -1.05 10.15 19.71
C GLU A 698 -0.12 9.10 20.32
N LEU A 699 -0.36 7.83 20.02
CA LEU A 699 0.39 6.72 20.60
C LEU A 699 1.27 6.05 19.56
N GLY A 700 2.57 6.32 19.63
CA GLY A 700 3.55 5.94 18.63
C GLY A 700 3.47 6.78 17.36
N ASN A 701 4.40 6.51 16.43
CA ASN A 701 4.51 7.16 15.13
C ASN A 701 4.65 6.10 14.03
N GLU A 702 3.75 6.08 13.05
CA GLU A 702 3.81 5.19 11.89
C GLU A 702 4.05 3.71 12.21
N MET A 703 3.39 3.18 13.25
CA MET A 703 3.70 1.84 13.78
C MET A 703 3.51 0.67 12.79
N TYR A 704 2.95 0.92 11.61
CA TYR A 704 2.95 0.00 10.47
C TYR A 704 4.35 -0.28 9.87
N TYR A 705 5.37 0.50 10.20
CA TYR A 705 6.79 0.28 9.82
C TYR A 705 7.67 -0.22 10.97
N ASN A 706 7.09 -0.96 11.90
CA ASN A 706 7.77 -1.54 13.05
C ASN A 706 8.53 -2.86 12.78
N GLY A 707 8.50 -3.37 11.55
CA GLY A 707 9.13 -4.63 11.13
C GLY A 707 8.16 -5.71 10.67
N TRP A 708 6.87 -5.60 11.00
CA TRP A 708 5.88 -6.67 10.79
C TRP A 708 5.69 -7.09 9.32
N ALA A 709 5.73 -6.16 8.36
CA ALA A 709 5.54 -6.48 6.95
C ALA A 709 6.81 -6.20 6.15
N GLY A 710 7.38 -7.26 5.58
CA GLY A 710 8.57 -7.19 4.73
C GLY A 710 9.82 -6.73 5.47
N ASN A 711 9.87 -6.88 6.81
CA ASN A 711 11.01 -6.48 7.65
C ASN A 711 11.38 -4.99 7.51
N ARG A 712 10.38 -4.12 7.25
CA ARG A 712 10.54 -2.66 7.25
C ARG A 712 10.59 -2.17 8.69
N ASN A 713 11.78 -1.90 9.20
CA ASN A 713 12.05 -1.45 10.58
C ASN A 713 12.40 0.04 10.60
N PHE A 714 11.53 0.88 10.05
CA PHE A 714 11.76 2.33 10.05
C PHE A 714 11.44 2.95 11.41
N GLU A 715 10.49 2.33 12.13
CA GLU A 715 10.06 2.81 13.44
C GLU A 715 10.63 1.98 14.58
N GLY A 716 10.89 2.67 15.69
CA GLY A 716 11.35 2.04 16.91
C GLY A 716 10.23 1.22 17.52
N ASP A 717 10.37 -0.10 17.57
CA ASP A 717 9.43 -0.95 18.30
C ASP A 717 10.17 -2.12 18.91
N LEU A 718 10.26 -2.17 20.24
CA LEU A 718 10.93 -3.23 20.98
C LEU A 718 9.95 -4.26 21.60
N HIS A 719 8.68 -4.27 21.19
CA HIS A 719 7.76 -5.36 21.53
C HIS A 719 8.25 -6.71 20.99
N ALA A 720 9.13 -6.70 19.98
CA ALA A 720 9.95 -7.84 19.60
C ALA A 720 11.45 -7.46 19.55
N PRO A 721 12.36 -8.27 20.12
CA PRO A 721 13.79 -7.96 20.15
C PRO A 721 14.46 -8.11 18.79
N TYR A 722 15.59 -7.41 18.62
CA TYR A 722 16.53 -7.66 17.51
C TYR A 722 17.50 -8.78 17.90
N ILE A 723 17.47 -9.89 17.17
CA ILE A 723 18.27 -11.10 17.44
C ILE A 723 19.45 -11.18 16.47
N TYR A 724 20.68 -11.34 16.98
CA TYR A 724 21.93 -11.35 16.20
C TYR A 724 22.67 -12.70 16.35
N PRO A 725 22.27 -13.75 15.61
CA PRO A 725 22.69 -15.12 15.90
C PRO A 725 24.21 -15.36 15.79
N ASN A 726 24.91 -14.55 15.00
CA ASN A 726 26.36 -14.65 14.77
C ASN A 726 27.15 -13.48 15.38
N GLY A 727 26.60 -12.86 16.43
CA GLY A 727 27.12 -11.60 16.94
C GLY A 727 26.68 -10.43 16.07
N TYR A 728 26.96 -9.23 16.57
CA TYR A 728 26.49 -8.01 15.94
C TYR A 728 27.14 -7.79 14.56
N SER A 729 26.29 -7.68 13.54
CA SER A 729 26.66 -7.16 12.23
C SER A 729 25.50 -6.33 11.66
N PRO A 730 25.77 -5.16 11.06
CA PRO A 730 24.74 -4.32 10.47
C PRO A 730 23.85 -5.04 9.47
N GLY A 731 22.53 -4.93 9.64
CA GLY A 731 21.57 -5.62 8.77
C GLY A 731 21.54 -7.14 8.90
N ALA A 732 22.32 -7.73 9.83
CA ALA A 732 22.42 -9.16 10.06
C ALA A 732 21.66 -9.62 11.32
N TYR A 733 20.48 -9.03 11.55
CA TYR A 733 19.52 -9.50 12.55
C TYR A 733 18.56 -10.51 11.92
N GLU A 734 17.98 -11.38 12.73
CA GLU A 734 16.90 -12.27 12.29
C GLU A 734 15.70 -11.45 11.81
N SER A 735 15.05 -11.93 10.74
CA SER A 735 13.88 -11.25 10.17
C SER A 735 12.82 -11.00 11.24
N ARG A 736 12.32 -9.77 11.29
CA ARG A 736 11.20 -9.36 12.15
C ARG A 736 9.85 -9.40 11.42
N ASP A 737 9.86 -9.81 10.15
CA ASP A 737 8.68 -10.01 9.33
C ASP A 737 7.74 -11.05 9.97
N GLN A 738 6.46 -10.70 10.05
CA GLN A 738 5.38 -11.52 10.60
C GLN A 738 5.59 -11.96 12.07
N LEU A 739 6.40 -11.24 12.88
CA LEU A 739 6.47 -11.48 14.32
C LEU A 739 5.21 -10.98 15.03
N ALA A 740 4.45 -11.88 15.66
CA ALA A 740 3.12 -11.59 16.21
C ALA A 740 3.07 -10.36 17.14
N ALA A 741 4.12 -10.10 17.92
CA ALA A 741 4.22 -8.95 18.82
C ALA A 741 4.26 -7.59 18.09
N LEU A 742 4.59 -7.58 16.81
CA LEU A 742 4.64 -6.39 15.94
C LEU A 742 3.39 -6.27 15.05
N SER A 743 2.46 -7.24 15.12
CA SER A 743 1.28 -7.24 14.26
C SER A 743 0.36 -6.04 14.51
N PRO A 744 -0.46 -5.62 13.53
CA PRO A 744 -1.44 -4.55 13.76
C PRO A 744 -2.43 -4.87 14.90
N ALA A 745 -2.80 -6.14 15.06
CA ALA A 745 -3.62 -6.57 16.20
C ALA A 745 -2.90 -6.41 17.55
N ALA A 746 -1.59 -6.65 17.60
CA ALA A 746 -0.78 -6.45 18.81
C ALA A 746 -0.67 -4.95 19.15
N TYR A 747 -0.40 -4.08 18.16
CA TYR A 747 -0.42 -2.63 18.38
C TYR A 747 -1.77 -2.15 18.93
N GLY A 748 -2.88 -2.54 18.29
CA GLY A 748 -4.22 -2.18 18.77
C GLY A 748 -4.54 -2.69 20.17
N ALA A 749 -4.08 -3.90 20.54
CA ALA A 749 -4.30 -4.47 21.87
C ALA A 749 -3.41 -3.83 22.95
N ASN A 750 -2.12 -3.63 22.67
CA ASN A 750 -1.16 -3.04 23.60
C ASN A 750 -1.51 -1.59 23.92
N SER A 751 -2.07 -0.88 22.93
CA SER A 751 -2.53 0.51 23.08
C SER A 751 -3.55 0.71 24.20
N ALA A 752 -4.34 -0.32 24.53
CA ALA A 752 -5.33 -0.25 25.60
C ALA A 752 -4.70 0.05 26.98
N ALA A 753 -3.52 -0.52 27.26
CA ALA A 753 -2.84 -0.31 28.53
C ALA A 753 -2.34 1.14 28.67
N PHE A 754 -1.80 1.72 27.59
CA PHE A 754 -1.41 3.12 27.54
C PHE A 754 -2.61 4.05 27.72
N ILE A 755 -3.68 3.83 26.96
CA ILE A 755 -4.91 4.62 27.05
C ILE A 755 -5.47 4.59 28.47
N ALA A 756 -5.55 3.40 29.08
CA ALA A 756 -6.05 3.25 30.44
C ALA A 756 -5.17 3.98 31.47
N ALA A 757 -3.84 3.85 31.38
CA ALA A 757 -2.92 4.50 32.30
C ALA A 757 -2.96 6.02 32.18
N MET A 758 -2.97 6.55 30.96
CA MET A 758 -3.06 7.98 30.68
C MET A 758 -4.41 8.58 31.13
N LYS A 759 -5.54 7.94 30.79
CA LYS A 759 -6.88 8.39 31.20
C LYS A 759 -7.15 8.22 32.70
N ALA A 760 -6.41 7.36 33.39
CA ALA A 760 -6.45 7.28 34.85
C ALA A 760 -5.85 8.53 35.52
N VAL A 761 -4.99 9.29 34.82
CA VAL A 761 -4.48 10.58 35.30
C VAL A 761 -5.42 11.71 34.90
N ASP A 762 -5.84 11.74 33.63
CA ASP A 762 -6.79 12.72 33.12
C ASP A 762 -7.76 12.09 32.12
N SER A 763 -8.99 11.85 32.56
CA SER A 763 -10.03 11.23 31.74
C SER A 763 -10.53 12.10 30.57
N THR A 764 -10.14 13.39 30.51
CA THR A 764 -10.64 14.35 29.51
C THR A 764 -9.77 14.43 28.26
N ILE A 765 -8.58 13.84 28.29
CA ILE A 765 -7.68 13.78 27.13
C ILE A 765 -8.24 12.88 26.03
N GLN A 766 -7.83 13.19 24.80
CA GLN A 766 -8.14 12.44 23.59
C GLN A 766 -6.88 11.77 23.10
N ILE A 767 -6.93 10.44 22.93
CA ILE A 767 -5.78 9.63 22.54
C ILE A 767 -6.05 9.01 21.17
N GLY A 768 -5.12 9.19 20.24
CA GLY A 768 -5.19 8.68 18.88
C GLY A 768 -4.29 7.48 18.64
N LEU A 769 -4.70 6.64 17.68
CA LEU A 769 -3.93 5.51 17.17
C LEU A 769 -3.62 5.69 15.68
N ASP A 770 -2.55 5.08 15.23
CA ASP A 770 -2.07 5.14 13.84
C ASP A 770 -2.98 4.37 12.89
N PHE A 771 -3.49 5.09 11.89
CA PHE A 771 -4.13 4.53 10.72
C PHE A 771 -3.28 4.83 9.50
N SER A 772 -3.19 3.83 8.63
CA SER A 772 -2.43 3.97 7.41
C SER A 772 -3.27 4.73 6.37
N SER A 773 -2.64 5.58 5.55
CA SER A 773 -3.29 6.15 4.37
C SER A 773 -3.02 5.21 3.17
N PRO A 774 -4.03 4.47 2.65
CA PRO A 774 -3.80 3.53 1.55
C PRO A 774 -3.71 4.28 0.22
N ILE A 775 -2.70 5.12 0.07
CA ILE A 775 -2.36 5.77 -1.19
C ILE A 775 -1.43 4.83 -1.97
N TYR A 776 -1.60 4.79 -3.29
CA TYR A 776 -1.07 3.76 -4.17
C TYR A 776 0.46 3.53 -4.00
N ASP A 777 0.87 2.26 -3.99
CA ASP A 777 2.25 1.76 -3.85
C ASP A 777 2.95 1.94 -2.50
N ASP A 778 2.28 2.46 -1.47
CA ASP A 778 2.83 2.40 -0.12
C ASP A 778 2.82 0.94 0.40
N PRO A 779 3.98 0.37 0.77
CA PRO A 779 4.06 -0.97 1.32
C PRO A 779 3.56 -1.00 2.78
N ILE A 780 2.29 -0.68 3.01
CA ILE A 780 1.62 -0.88 4.29
C ILE A 780 1.08 -2.32 4.38
N PRO A 781 1.08 -2.96 5.56
CA PRO A 781 0.36 -4.21 5.75
C PRO A 781 -1.12 -4.07 5.35
N GLY A 782 -1.61 -4.86 4.39
CA GLY A 782 -2.98 -4.74 3.87
C GLY A 782 -4.10 -4.92 4.91
N ASN A 783 -3.78 -5.43 6.10
CA ASN A 783 -4.69 -5.60 7.24
C ASN A 783 -4.49 -4.55 8.36
N TRP A 784 -3.65 -3.53 8.19
CA TRP A 784 -3.39 -2.55 9.25
C TRP A 784 -4.69 -1.85 9.70
N ASN A 785 -5.37 -1.23 8.74
CA ASN A 785 -6.62 -0.53 8.99
C ASN A 785 -7.78 -1.47 9.38
N THR A 786 -7.63 -2.80 9.31
CA THR A 786 -8.66 -3.75 9.78
C THR A 786 -8.39 -4.21 11.20
N ASP A 787 -7.16 -4.65 11.47
CA ASP A 787 -6.84 -5.38 12.70
C ASP A 787 -6.57 -4.43 13.87
N VAL A 788 -6.02 -3.23 13.63
CA VAL A 788 -5.85 -2.20 14.66
C VAL A 788 -7.20 -1.78 15.26
N PRO A 789 -8.19 -1.28 14.48
CA PRO A 789 -9.47 -0.90 15.07
C PRO A 789 -10.21 -2.11 15.65
N GLN A 790 -10.11 -3.30 15.04
CA GLN A 790 -10.74 -4.51 15.58
C GLN A 790 -10.21 -4.87 16.98
N ALA A 791 -8.89 -4.79 17.17
CA ALA A 791 -8.27 -5.09 18.47
C ALA A 791 -8.56 -3.99 19.50
N ALA A 792 -8.50 -2.71 19.11
CA ALA A 792 -8.64 -1.59 20.04
C ALA A 792 -10.09 -1.35 20.51
N CYS A 793 -11.10 -1.60 19.66
CA CYS A 793 -12.47 -1.11 19.85
C CYS A 793 -13.14 -1.48 21.18
N GLY A 794 -12.79 -2.64 21.74
CA GLY A 794 -13.36 -3.16 23.00
C GLY A 794 -12.42 -3.06 24.20
N LEU A 795 -11.18 -2.60 24.00
CA LEU A 795 -10.13 -2.63 25.01
C LEU A 795 -9.79 -1.22 25.54
N GLY A 796 -10.07 -0.18 24.77
CA GLY A 796 -9.90 1.21 25.19
C GLY A 796 -10.62 2.16 24.24
N ASN A 797 -11.32 3.15 24.79
CA ASN A 797 -11.97 4.20 24.01
C ASN A 797 -10.91 5.17 23.49
N PHE A 798 -10.15 4.80 22.46
CA PHE A 798 -9.37 5.78 21.69
C PHE A 798 -10.32 6.75 20.98
N ASP A 799 -9.87 7.97 20.76
CA ASP A 799 -10.72 9.12 20.41
C ASP A 799 -10.41 9.66 19.00
N LEU A 800 -9.19 9.43 18.52
CA LEU A 800 -8.67 9.99 17.28
C LEU A 800 -8.12 8.88 16.36
N ALA A 801 -8.34 9.04 15.06
CA ALA A 801 -7.62 8.32 14.02
C ALA A 801 -6.49 9.23 13.52
N ILE A 802 -5.25 8.83 13.79
CA ILE A 802 -4.03 9.53 13.40
C ILE A 802 -3.64 9.08 12.00
N ILE A 803 -3.38 10.03 11.10
CA ILE A 803 -3.14 9.79 9.68
C ILE A 803 -1.89 10.54 9.27
N HIS A 804 -1.00 9.86 8.56
CA HIS A 804 0.06 10.49 7.80
C HIS A 804 -0.32 10.50 6.32
N TYR A 805 -0.02 11.59 5.63
CA TYR A 805 -0.37 11.77 4.23
C TYR A 805 0.80 12.37 3.48
N TYR A 806 1.41 11.59 2.58
CA TYR A 806 2.43 12.07 1.66
C TYR A 806 1.87 11.96 0.24
N PRO A 807 1.61 13.08 -0.46
CA PRO A 807 0.90 13.07 -1.72
C PRO A 807 1.68 12.40 -2.86
N GLY A 808 0.94 11.63 -3.68
CA GLY A 808 1.42 10.95 -4.87
C GLY A 808 1.97 9.54 -4.62
N THR A 809 2.09 8.75 -5.69
CA THR A 809 2.98 7.57 -5.70
C THR A 809 4.42 8.07 -5.56
N TYR A 810 5.36 7.33 -4.98
CA TYR A 810 6.81 7.66 -4.87
C TYR A 810 7.56 7.88 -6.21
N LEU A 811 6.96 8.59 -7.15
CA LEU A 811 7.35 8.98 -8.50
C LEU A 811 7.50 10.51 -8.53
N ALA A 812 8.28 11.03 -9.47
CA ALA A 812 8.57 12.46 -9.60
C ALA A 812 7.33 13.28 -10.01
N VAL A 813 6.52 13.69 -9.02
CA VAL A 813 5.27 14.45 -9.19
C VAL A 813 5.55 15.82 -9.81
N GLN A 814 4.78 16.17 -10.83
CA GLN A 814 4.88 17.46 -11.50
C GLN A 814 4.07 18.55 -10.78
N PRO A 815 4.41 19.85 -10.91
CA PRO A 815 3.78 20.89 -10.08
C PRO A 815 2.26 21.02 -10.26
N GLY A 816 1.75 20.96 -11.49
CA GLY A 816 0.30 20.98 -11.75
C GLY A 816 -0.44 19.73 -11.24
N GLU A 817 0.23 18.58 -11.22
CA GLU A 817 -0.31 17.33 -10.66
C GLU A 817 -0.44 17.46 -9.14
N LEU A 818 0.63 17.89 -8.46
CA LEU A 818 0.64 18.10 -7.00
C LEU A 818 -0.53 18.97 -6.54
N LEU A 819 -0.83 20.05 -7.27
CA LEU A 819 -1.92 20.96 -6.95
C LEU A 819 -3.32 20.37 -7.11
N SER A 820 -3.48 19.19 -7.72
CA SER A 820 -4.76 18.50 -7.86
C SER A 820 -4.95 17.34 -6.88
N LEU A 821 -3.86 16.76 -6.36
CA LEU A 821 -3.88 15.54 -5.54
C LEU A 821 -4.73 15.66 -4.26
N PRO A 822 -4.65 16.74 -3.45
CA PRO A 822 -5.41 16.81 -2.20
C PRO A 822 -6.91 16.59 -2.37
N GLN A 823 -7.52 17.14 -3.42
CA GLN A 823 -8.96 17.05 -3.69
C GLN A 823 -9.42 15.64 -4.09
N VAL A 824 -8.48 14.73 -4.36
CA VAL A 824 -8.74 13.34 -4.71
C VAL A 824 -8.31 12.41 -3.58
N GLU A 825 -7.08 12.54 -3.10
CA GLU A 825 -6.47 11.57 -2.20
C GLU A 825 -7.01 11.70 -0.76
N ILE A 826 -7.12 12.91 -0.21
CA ILE A 826 -7.58 13.11 1.17
C ILE A 826 -9.02 12.60 1.38
N PRO A 827 -10.01 12.92 0.50
CA PRO A 827 -11.35 12.33 0.61
C PRO A 827 -11.34 10.80 0.56
N ASN A 828 -10.49 10.20 -0.28
CA ASN A 828 -10.39 8.74 -0.41
C ASN A 828 -9.79 8.10 0.86
N VAL A 829 -8.74 8.69 1.43
CA VAL A 829 -8.13 8.23 2.68
C VAL A 829 -9.16 8.28 3.81
N VAL A 830 -9.82 9.43 4.00
CA VAL A 830 -10.84 9.59 5.06
C VAL A 830 -12.01 8.62 4.85
N ALA A 831 -12.51 8.47 3.62
CA ALA A 831 -13.60 7.53 3.33
C ALA A 831 -13.19 6.07 3.58
N GLY A 832 -11.96 5.69 3.24
CA GLY A 832 -11.40 4.36 3.47
C GLY A 832 -11.33 4.02 4.96
N ILE A 833 -10.80 4.94 5.78
CA ILE A 833 -10.69 4.74 7.23
C ILE A 833 -12.08 4.76 7.89
N LYS A 834 -12.98 5.67 7.50
CA LYS A 834 -14.38 5.66 7.97
C LYS A 834 -15.07 4.34 7.69
N LYS A 835 -14.89 3.79 6.49
CA LYS A 835 -15.42 2.46 6.12
C LYS A 835 -14.83 1.37 7.01
N SER A 836 -13.52 1.41 7.27
CA SER A 836 -12.87 0.43 8.12
C SER A 836 -13.37 0.48 9.56
N LEU A 837 -13.46 1.68 10.15
CA LEU A 837 -14.01 1.89 11.49
C LEU A 837 -15.47 1.42 11.57
N ALA A 838 -16.30 1.74 10.59
CA ALA A 838 -17.69 1.28 10.56
C ALA A 838 -17.81 -0.25 10.54
N GLN A 839 -16.85 -0.95 9.94
CA GLN A 839 -16.85 -2.41 9.84
C GLN A 839 -16.25 -3.08 11.07
N TYR A 840 -15.12 -2.59 11.57
CA TYR A 840 -14.31 -3.28 12.58
C TYR A 840 -14.34 -2.62 13.96
N CYS A 841 -14.85 -1.39 14.05
CA CYS A 841 -15.11 -0.71 15.32
C CYS A 841 -16.44 0.09 15.31
N PRO A 842 -17.58 -0.57 15.01
CA PRO A 842 -18.86 0.11 14.80
C PRO A 842 -19.35 0.88 16.04
N SER A 843 -18.99 0.43 17.25
CA SER A 843 -19.38 1.09 18.50
C SER A 843 -18.73 2.47 18.69
N ASN A 844 -17.59 2.73 18.06
CA ASN A 844 -16.87 4.00 18.18
C ASN A 844 -16.82 4.81 16.86
N ALA A 845 -17.15 4.20 15.72
CA ALA A 845 -17.02 4.79 14.40
C ALA A 845 -17.67 6.18 14.24
N ALA A 846 -18.84 6.40 14.86
CA ALA A 846 -19.56 7.67 14.75
C ALA A 846 -18.92 8.82 15.55
N ASN A 847 -18.14 8.50 16.59
CA ASN A 847 -17.49 9.48 17.46
C ASN A 847 -16.04 9.75 17.06
N MET A 848 -15.49 8.95 16.13
CA MET A 848 -14.10 9.05 15.72
C MET A 848 -13.82 10.38 15.01
N ARG A 849 -12.75 11.04 15.45
CA ARG A 849 -12.23 12.26 14.81
C ARG A 849 -10.92 11.94 14.11
N PHE A 850 -10.60 12.69 13.07
CA PHE A 850 -9.42 12.43 12.24
C PHE A 850 -8.40 13.53 12.48
N VAL A 851 -7.14 13.16 12.64
CA VAL A 851 -6.01 14.09 12.70
C VAL A 851 -5.02 13.68 11.62
N LEU A 852 -4.62 14.64 10.80
CA LEU A 852 -3.52 14.48 9.87
C LEU A 852 -2.28 15.02 10.59
N SER A 853 -1.55 14.14 11.29
CA SER A 853 -0.43 14.52 12.17
C SER A 853 0.90 14.69 11.44
N GLU A 854 0.96 14.31 10.17
CA GLU A 854 2.16 14.54 9.34
C GLU A 854 1.81 14.58 7.85
N THR A 855 2.24 15.64 7.17
CA THR A 855 2.21 15.74 5.71
C THR A 855 3.38 16.55 5.14
N SER A 856 3.91 16.09 4.01
CA SER A 856 4.78 16.87 3.15
C SER A 856 4.90 16.22 1.76
N PRO A 857 4.97 16.98 0.66
CA PRO A 857 5.25 16.44 -0.67
C PRO A 857 6.75 16.28 -0.97
N ASN A 858 7.65 16.70 -0.07
CA ASN A 858 9.08 16.88 -0.37
C ASN A 858 9.78 15.62 -0.92
N ALA A 859 9.37 14.43 -0.49
CA ALA A 859 9.96 13.17 -0.92
C ALA A 859 9.61 12.77 -2.37
N THR A 860 8.60 13.39 -2.97
CA THR A 860 8.04 12.98 -4.28
C THR A 860 8.23 14.03 -5.38
N LEU A 861 8.88 15.16 -5.10
CA LEU A 861 8.99 16.27 -6.04
C LEU A 861 9.96 15.96 -7.20
N ALA A 862 9.56 16.34 -8.43
CA ALA A 862 10.43 16.25 -9.58
C ALA A 862 11.63 17.23 -9.52
N PRO A 863 12.78 16.89 -10.15
CA PRO A 863 13.90 17.84 -10.24
C PRO A 863 13.50 19.17 -10.88
N GLY A 864 13.91 20.29 -10.28
CA GLY A 864 13.57 21.63 -10.76
C GLY A 864 12.17 22.12 -10.38
N PHE A 865 11.53 21.47 -9.40
CA PHE A 865 10.24 21.88 -8.85
C PHE A 865 10.29 23.33 -8.33
N PRO A 866 9.34 24.23 -8.73
CA PRO A 866 9.29 25.56 -8.17
C PRO A 866 8.80 25.53 -6.72
N ASN A 867 9.65 25.93 -5.77
CA ASN A 867 9.35 25.85 -4.33
C ASN A 867 8.07 26.62 -3.94
N GLU A 868 7.74 27.72 -4.63
CA GLU A 868 6.52 28.50 -4.36
C GLU A 868 5.23 27.70 -4.60
N VAL A 869 5.27 26.64 -5.41
CA VAL A 869 4.13 25.73 -5.61
C VAL A 869 3.81 24.96 -4.33
N LEU A 870 4.76 24.76 -3.43
CA LEU A 870 4.49 24.15 -2.11
C LEU A 870 3.56 25.01 -1.26
N GLY A 871 3.70 26.34 -1.31
CA GLY A 871 2.76 27.26 -0.67
C GLY A 871 1.36 27.17 -1.26
N LEU A 872 1.23 26.96 -2.57
CA LEU A 872 -0.07 26.74 -3.23
C LEU A 872 -0.68 25.38 -2.85
N PHE A 873 0.16 24.36 -2.73
CA PHE A 873 -0.23 23.02 -2.32
C PHE A 873 -0.82 23.03 -0.90
N VAL A 874 -0.15 23.64 0.08
CA VAL A 874 -0.64 23.62 1.47
C VAL A 874 -1.97 24.37 1.65
N ILE A 875 -2.24 25.40 0.84
CA ILE A 875 -3.56 26.04 0.79
C ILE A 875 -4.62 25.00 0.39
N ASN A 876 -4.37 24.27 -0.70
CA ASN A 876 -5.29 23.27 -1.21
C ASN A 876 -5.47 22.11 -0.22
N GLU A 877 -4.38 21.61 0.33
CA GLU A 877 -4.35 20.51 1.30
C GLU A 877 -5.14 20.82 2.57
N TYR A 878 -4.80 21.90 3.27
CA TYR A 878 -5.44 22.25 4.53
C TYR A 878 -6.93 22.51 4.33
N LEU A 879 -7.32 23.26 3.29
CA LEU A 879 -8.73 23.56 3.05
C LEU A 879 -9.52 22.34 2.58
N THR A 880 -8.90 21.40 1.85
CA THR A 880 -9.52 20.11 1.52
C THR A 880 -9.71 19.26 2.78
N ALA A 881 -8.66 19.13 3.60
CA ALA A 881 -8.69 18.37 4.85
C ALA A 881 -9.80 18.87 5.79
N LEU A 882 -9.93 20.20 5.91
CA LEU A 882 -10.98 20.83 6.68
C LEU A 882 -12.38 20.43 6.19
N GLN A 883 -12.61 20.45 4.87
CA GLN A 883 -13.88 20.01 4.26
C GLN A 883 -14.19 18.54 4.50
N GLN A 884 -13.18 17.68 4.72
CA GLN A 884 -13.37 16.28 5.08
C GLN A 884 -13.65 16.05 6.58
N GLY A 885 -13.65 17.12 7.37
CA GLY A 885 -13.87 17.08 8.82
C GLY A 885 -12.64 16.66 9.62
N ILE A 886 -11.43 16.79 9.04
CA ILE A 886 -10.18 16.59 9.77
C ILE A 886 -10.06 17.70 10.84
N LEU A 887 -9.69 17.29 12.05
CA LEU A 887 -9.60 18.14 13.23
C LEU A 887 -8.36 19.03 13.20
N ASN A 888 -7.23 18.46 12.79
CA ASN A 888 -5.90 19.08 12.84
C ASN A 888 -5.08 18.57 11.67
N VAL A 889 -4.28 19.46 11.06
CA VAL A 889 -3.31 19.14 10.01
C VAL A 889 -1.95 19.70 10.40
N ASP A 890 -0.96 18.83 10.59
CA ASP A 890 0.41 19.20 10.95
C ASP A 890 1.35 19.03 9.75
N TYR A 891 1.87 20.14 9.22
CA TYR A 891 2.85 20.11 8.13
C TYR A 891 4.25 19.77 8.66
N LEU A 892 4.96 18.90 7.95
CA LEU A 892 6.35 18.48 8.23
C LEU A 892 7.35 19.38 7.47
N GLU A 893 8.21 20.18 8.12
CA GLU A 893 8.34 20.51 9.56
C GLU A 893 8.75 21.98 9.76
N LEU A 894 8.95 22.42 11.01
CA LEU A 894 9.36 23.77 11.39
C LEU A 894 10.57 24.27 10.57
N HIS A 895 11.65 23.48 10.49
CA HIS A 895 12.78 23.69 9.58
C HIS A 895 13.12 22.38 8.86
N ASP A 896 13.16 22.42 7.52
CA ASP A 896 13.62 21.29 6.69
C ASP A 896 14.39 21.86 5.46
N MET A 897 14.20 21.32 4.25
CA MET A 897 14.84 21.75 3.01
C MET A 897 14.30 23.07 2.43
N ALA A 898 14.93 23.58 1.37
CA ALA A 898 14.50 24.80 0.70
C ALA A 898 13.07 24.67 0.14
N GLY A 899 12.15 25.53 0.57
CA GLY A 899 10.74 25.48 0.17
C GLY A 899 9.75 25.17 1.31
N THR A 900 10.26 24.93 2.52
CA THR A 900 9.50 24.51 3.71
C THR A 900 8.90 25.69 4.49
N PHE A 901 8.47 25.46 5.74
CA PHE A 901 7.86 26.50 6.58
C PHE A 901 8.87 27.61 6.92
N LEU A 902 10.06 27.25 7.43
CA LEU A 902 11.20 28.16 7.58
C LEU A 902 12.44 27.61 6.88
N SER A 903 13.30 28.50 6.37
CA SER A 903 14.55 28.07 5.73
C SER A 903 15.56 27.50 6.74
N PHE A 904 16.33 26.51 6.32
CA PHE A 904 17.30 25.81 7.19
C PHE A 904 18.32 26.72 7.89
N ASP A 905 18.63 27.88 7.30
CA ASP A 905 19.69 28.78 7.76
C ASP A 905 19.23 29.88 8.72
N GLU A 906 17.92 30.14 8.88
CA GLU A 906 17.38 31.15 9.81
C GLU A 906 15.83 31.19 9.76
N LYS A 907 15.20 31.88 10.73
CA LYS A 907 13.72 32.09 10.89
C LYS A 907 13.03 32.85 9.74
N THR A 908 13.53 32.72 8.52
CA THR A 908 13.02 33.33 7.31
C THR A 908 11.83 32.53 6.81
N PRO A 909 10.65 33.16 6.65
CA PRO A 909 9.48 32.52 6.08
C PRO A 909 9.73 31.90 4.70
N GLY A 910 9.46 30.60 4.58
CA GLY A 910 9.47 29.88 3.31
C GLY A 910 8.10 29.82 2.63
N PRO A 911 7.98 29.17 1.47
CA PRO A 911 6.72 29.04 0.74
C PRO A 911 5.54 28.49 1.51
N VAL A 912 5.75 27.47 2.32
CA VAL A 912 4.69 26.85 3.11
C VAL A 912 4.15 27.81 4.16
N PHE A 913 5.00 28.64 4.78
CA PHE A 913 4.56 29.70 5.68
C PHE A 913 3.53 30.61 5.01
N TYR A 914 3.79 31.08 3.79
CA TYR A 914 2.88 32.00 3.10
C TYR A 914 1.60 31.30 2.65
N GLY A 915 1.70 30.03 2.25
CA GLY A 915 0.54 29.19 1.97
C GLY A 915 -0.39 29.04 3.18
N LEU A 916 0.17 28.68 4.34
CA LEU A 916 -0.57 28.56 5.59
C LEU A 916 -1.14 29.90 6.06
N GLN A 917 -0.38 30.99 5.91
CA GLN A 917 -0.87 32.34 6.17
C GLN A 917 -2.11 32.67 5.33
N MET A 918 -2.12 32.36 4.03
CA MET A 918 -3.30 32.57 3.16
C MET A 918 -4.46 31.65 3.52
N ALA A 919 -4.20 30.38 3.84
CA ALA A 919 -5.25 29.44 4.25
C ALA A 919 -5.94 29.88 5.55
N HIS A 920 -5.15 30.31 6.55
CA HIS A 920 -5.67 30.86 7.81
C HIS A 920 -6.35 32.22 7.60
N GLN A 921 -5.85 33.06 6.69
CA GLN A 921 -6.48 34.33 6.35
C GLN A 921 -7.85 34.14 5.68
N LEU A 922 -8.01 33.11 4.85
CA LEU A 922 -9.30 32.76 4.24
C LEU A 922 -10.32 32.43 5.34
N ALA A 923 -9.97 31.52 6.24
CA ALA A 923 -10.80 31.11 7.36
C ALA A 923 -9.94 30.79 8.60
N GLY A 924 -10.09 31.61 9.65
CA GLY A 924 -9.47 31.36 10.95
C GLY A 924 -10.39 30.57 11.87
N THR A 925 -9.94 30.31 13.10
CA THR A 925 -10.74 29.59 14.11
C THR A 925 -12.17 30.13 14.21
N GLY A 926 -13.16 29.24 14.08
CA GLY A 926 -14.59 29.58 14.16
C GLY A 926 -15.21 30.18 12.89
N ASP A 927 -14.41 30.53 11.88
CA ASP A 927 -14.93 30.91 10.57
C ASP A 927 -15.49 29.67 9.84
N SER A 928 -16.39 29.91 8.89
CA SER A 928 -17.03 28.83 8.12
C SER A 928 -16.52 28.80 6.68
N VAL A 929 -15.94 27.68 6.26
CA VAL A 929 -15.68 27.41 4.83
C VAL A 929 -17.00 27.06 4.16
N VAL A 930 -17.28 27.71 3.04
CA VAL A 930 -18.53 27.59 2.28
C VAL A 930 -18.26 27.03 0.88
N SER A 931 -19.32 26.60 0.20
CA SER A 931 -19.19 26.04 -1.15
C SER A 931 -18.66 27.07 -2.15
N ALA A 932 -17.58 26.71 -2.85
CA ALA A 932 -17.06 27.38 -4.03
C ALA A 932 -16.82 26.32 -5.12
N VAL A 933 -17.40 26.51 -6.30
CA VAL A 933 -17.31 25.52 -7.38
C VAL A 933 -16.74 26.17 -8.62
N SER A 934 -15.61 25.65 -9.10
CA SER A 934 -14.96 26.06 -10.34
C SER A 934 -15.47 25.24 -11.54
N SER A 935 -15.65 25.90 -12.69
CA SER A 935 -15.89 25.23 -13.96
C SER A 935 -14.62 24.82 -14.70
N SER A 936 -13.44 25.12 -14.14
CA SER A 936 -12.13 24.77 -14.70
C SER A 936 -11.44 23.74 -13.82
N SER A 937 -10.88 22.68 -14.42
CA SER A 937 -10.07 21.69 -13.73
C SER A 937 -8.68 22.21 -13.31
N THR A 938 -8.24 23.35 -13.85
CA THR A 938 -6.95 23.98 -13.51
C THR A 938 -7.11 25.13 -12.50
N VAL A 939 -8.33 25.48 -12.11
CA VAL A 939 -8.59 26.52 -11.11
C VAL A 939 -9.19 25.87 -9.87
N VAL A 940 -8.39 25.79 -8.81
CA VAL A 940 -8.83 25.37 -7.48
C VAL A 940 -9.43 26.57 -6.76
N SER A 941 -10.55 26.39 -6.06
CA SER A 941 -11.23 27.49 -5.37
C SER A 941 -11.75 27.09 -3.98
N TYR A 942 -11.58 28.01 -3.03
CA TYR A 942 -12.17 27.91 -1.69
C TYR A 942 -12.74 29.26 -1.27
N ALA A 943 -13.83 29.24 -0.53
CA ALA A 943 -14.45 30.45 -0.01
C ALA A 943 -14.84 30.28 1.46
N ALA A 944 -14.96 31.40 2.17
CA ALA A 944 -15.36 31.41 3.56
C ALA A 944 -16.34 32.53 3.88
N ALA A 945 -17.21 32.27 4.85
CA ALA A 945 -17.99 33.24 5.58
C ALA A 945 -17.33 33.46 6.95
N LYS A 946 -16.78 34.66 7.15
CA LYS A 946 -16.07 35.02 8.37
C LYS A 946 -17.04 35.45 9.45
N SER A 947 -16.69 35.14 10.70
CA SER A 947 -17.47 35.45 11.91
C SER A 947 -17.74 36.95 12.09
N ASN A 948 -16.87 37.81 11.54
CA ASN A 948 -17.03 39.26 11.54
C ASN A 948 -17.95 39.81 10.43
N GLY A 949 -18.59 38.94 9.64
CA GLY A 949 -19.48 39.31 8.54
C GLY A 949 -18.82 39.38 7.16
N GLN A 950 -17.49 39.40 7.07
CA GLN A 950 -16.77 39.42 5.80
C GLN A 950 -16.94 38.12 5.02
N LYS A 951 -16.59 38.17 3.74
CA LYS A 951 -16.46 36.99 2.88
C LYS A 951 -15.04 36.89 2.37
N ALA A 952 -14.55 35.68 2.15
CA ALA A 952 -13.23 35.45 1.59
C ALA A 952 -13.31 34.45 0.43
N LEU A 953 -12.44 34.61 -0.55
CA LEU A 953 -12.29 33.72 -1.70
C LEU A 953 -10.82 33.59 -2.03
N ILE A 954 -10.33 32.37 -2.19
CA ILE A 954 -9.01 32.09 -2.75
C ILE A 954 -9.19 31.27 -4.04
N LEU A 955 -8.45 31.67 -5.06
CA LEU A 955 -8.39 31.01 -6.36
C LEU A 955 -6.93 30.68 -6.68
N ILE A 956 -6.64 29.41 -6.97
CA ILE A 956 -5.30 28.93 -7.31
C ILE A 956 -5.31 28.48 -8.76
N ASN A 957 -4.36 28.97 -9.56
CA ASN A 957 -4.17 28.52 -10.93
C ASN A 957 -3.05 27.47 -11.01
N ALA A 958 -3.43 26.24 -11.34
CA ALA A 958 -2.52 25.11 -11.51
C ALA A 958 -1.91 25.01 -12.92
N ASP A 959 -2.24 25.93 -13.84
CA ASP A 959 -1.60 25.99 -15.16
C ASP A 959 -0.20 26.61 -15.05
N ALA A 960 0.77 25.96 -15.70
CA ALA A 960 2.18 26.31 -15.64
C ALA A 960 2.59 27.51 -16.50
N SER A 961 1.74 27.92 -17.44
CA SER A 961 2.14 28.84 -18.51
C SER A 961 1.12 29.94 -18.78
N ASN A 962 -0.16 29.69 -18.49
CA ASN A 962 -1.23 30.58 -18.88
C ASN A 962 -1.92 31.20 -17.66
N ALA A 963 -2.22 32.50 -17.74
CA ALA A 963 -3.05 33.16 -16.76
C ALA A 963 -4.53 32.77 -16.94
N ALA A 964 -5.19 32.40 -15.85
CA ALA A 964 -6.62 32.13 -15.82
C ALA A 964 -7.39 33.45 -15.64
N VAL A 965 -8.42 33.67 -16.48
CA VAL A 965 -9.42 34.71 -16.25
C VAL A 965 -10.69 34.01 -15.77
N VAL A 966 -11.13 34.35 -14.56
CA VAL A 966 -12.22 33.67 -13.86
C VAL A 966 -13.33 34.68 -13.57
N GLN A 967 -14.53 34.42 -14.05
CA GLN A 967 -15.73 35.13 -13.63
C GLN A 967 -16.22 34.54 -12.30
N VAL A 968 -16.10 35.31 -11.24
CA VAL A 968 -16.55 34.95 -9.89
C VAL A 968 -17.98 35.46 -9.70
N SER A 969 -18.85 34.66 -9.09
CA SER A 969 -20.19 35.08 -8.68
C SER A 969 -20.51 34.66 -7.25
N PHE A 970 -21.15 35.57 -6.51
CA PHE A 970 -21.74 35.34 -5.18
C PHE A 970 -23.26 35.54 -5.25
N PRO A 971 -24.04 34.53 -5.70
CA PRO A 971 -25.47 34.68 -5.85
C PRO A 971 -26.16 35.06 -4.54
N GLY A 972 -26.96 36.13 -4.57
CA GLY A 972 -27.73 36.60 -3.42
C GLY A 972 -26.93 37.28 -2.31
N ALA A 973 -25.60 37.39 -2.42
CA ALA A 973 -24.78 38.15 -1.47
C ALA A 973 -24.76 39.65 -1.82
N THR A 974 -24.76 40.49 -0.79
CA THR A 974 -24.39 41.91 -0.93
C THR A 974 -22.92 42.05 -0.57
N LEU A 975 -22.11 42.62 -1.47
CA LEU A 975 -20.67 42.81 -1.30
C LEU A 975 -20.35 44.31 -1.31
N GLY A 976 -19.35 44.71 -0.53
CA GLY A 976 -18.75 46.04 -0.63
C GLY A 976 -18.10 46.30 -2.00
N ALA A 977 -17.89 47.57 -2.34
CA ALA A 977 -17.33 47.98 -3.63
C ALA A 977 -15.84 47.66 -3.80
N THR A 978 -15.16 47.25 -2.73
CA THR A 978 -13.73 46.95 -2.71
C THR A 978 -13.45 45.70 -1.89
N ALA A 979 -12.44 44.94 -2.31
CA ALA A 979 -11.82 43.88 -1.54
C ALA A 979 -10.33 44.18 -1.31
N THR A 980 -9.73 43.55 -0.31
CA THR A 980 -8.28 43.47 -0.20
C THR A 980 -7.80 42.21 -0.92
N GLN A 981 -6.93 42.38 -1.90
CA GLN A 981 -6.31 41.31 -2.67
C GLN A 981 -4.91 40.98 -2.14
N TYR A 982 -4.68 39.68 -1.93
CA TYR A 982 -3.36 39.11 -1.67
C TYR A 982 -3.00 38.15 -2.81
N SER A 983 -1.72 38.06 -3.13
CA SER A 983 -1.24 37.18 -4.20
C SER A 983 0.08 36.53 -3.81
N TYR A 984 0.20 35.25 -4.14
CA TYR A 984 1.36 34.43 -3.83
C TYR A 984 1.55 33.34 -4.89
N GLY A 985 2.78 32.88 -5.09
CA GLY A 985 3.13 31.78 -6.00
C GLY A 985 4.39 32.08 -6.80
N VAL A 986 4.58 31.39 -7.92
CA VAL A 986 5.80 31.47 -8.72
C VAL A 986 6.03 32.90 -9.21
N GLY A 987 7.23 33.42 -8.94
CA GLY A 987 7.62 34.81 -9.27
C GLY A 987 7.23 35.85 -8.22
N THR A 988 6.56 35.46 -7.13
CA THR A 988 6.35 36.33 -5.96
C THR A 988 7.46 36.10 -4.94
N LYS A 989 7.94 37.16 -4.27
CA LYS A 989 8.98 37.07 -3.24
C LYS A 989 8.68 38.03 -2.09
N PRO A 990 7.78 37.66 -1.17
CA PRO A 990 7.45 38.51 -0.03
C PRO A 990 8.68 38.68 0.88
N SER A 991 8.75 39.83 1.56
CA SER A 991 9.79 40.12 2.55
C SER A 991 9.18 40.16 3.95
N GLY A 992 9.72 39.37 4.87
CA GLY A 992 9.24 39.32 6.26
C GLY A 992 8.04 38.38 6.43
N THR A 993 7.23 38.61 7.46
CA THR A 993 6.19 37.67 7.90
C THR A 993 4.77 38.02 7.44
N ALA A 994 4.61 38.96 6.49
CA ALA A 994 3.29 39.42 6.05
C ALA A 994 3.22 39.54 4.53
N LEU A 995 2.12 39.05 3.95
CA LEU A 995 1.75 39.32 2.56
C LEU A 995 1.20 40.74 2.40
N THR A 996 1.67 41.45 1.39
CA THR A 996 1.19 42.81 1.08
C THR A 996 -0.18 42.76 0.41
N GLY A 997 -1.18 43.34 1.07
CA GLY A 997 -2.52 43.51 0.51
C GLY A 997 -2.59 44.71 -0.45
N THR A 998 -3.33 44.57 -1.54
CA THR A 998 -3.64 45.63 -2.50
C THR A 998 -5.15 45.83 -2.63
N SER A 999 -5.60 47.01 -3.07
CA SER A 999 -7.04 47.25 -3.27
C SER A 999 -7.51 46.62 -4.57
N PHE A 1000 -8.66 45.92 -4.52
CA PHE A 1000 -9.31 45.29 -5.67
C PHE A 1000 -10.75 45.79 -5.81
N ALA A 1001 -11.16 46.15 -7.03
CA ALA A 1001 -12.49 46.67 -7.29
C ALA A 1001 -13.52 45.55 -7.44
N VAL A 1002 -14.64 45.67 -6.72
CA VAL A 1002 -15.75 44.70 -6.74
C VAL A 1002 -17.00 45.42 -7.26
N PRO A 1003 -17.27 45.39 -8.58
CA PRO A 1003 -18.34 46.16 -9.21
C PRO A 1003 -19.75 45.65 -8.87
N GLY A 1004 -19.88 44.48 -8.25
CA GLY A 1004 -21.15 43.86 -7.87
C GLY A 1004 -20.94 42.43 -7.39
N SER A 1005 -22.01 41.63 -7.39
CA SER A 1005 -21.98 40.22 -7.00
C SER A 1005 -21.35 39.29 -8.04
N THR A 1006 -21.03 39.81 -9.24
CA THR A 1006 -20.31 39.09 -10.29
C THR A 1006 -19.20 39.97 -10.86
N PHE A 1007 -17.98 39.45 -10.93
CA PHE A 1007 -16.79 40.18 -11.38
C PHE A 1007 -15.71 39.22 -11.90
N ASN A 1008 -14.70 39.75 -12.61
CA ASN A 1008 -13.62 38.94 -13.16
C ASN A 1008 -12.35 39.06 -12.30
N VAL A 1009 -11.66 37.94 -12.08
CA VAL A 1009 -10.36 37.85 -11.42
C VAL A 1009 -9.37 37.22 -12.39
N THR A 1010 -8.19 37.83 -12.53
CA THR A 1010 -7.09 37.27 -13.33
C THR A 1010 -6.04 36.68 -12.39
N ILE A 1011 -5.68 35.43 -12.61
CA ILE A 1011 -4.75 34.67 -11.78
C ILE A 1011 -3.58 34.24 -12.68
N PRO A 1012 -2.35 34.72 -12.46
CA PRO A 1012 -1.19 34.29 -13.22
C PRO A 1012 -0.94 32.78 -13.12
N ALA A 1013 -0.08 32.24 -14.00
CA ALA A 1013 0.34 30.84 -13.95
C ALA A 1013 1.02 30.52 -12.60
N TYR A 1014 0.70 29.37 -12.01
CA TYR A 1014 1.17 28.95 -10.69
C TYR A 1014 1.13 30.05 -9.63
N GLN A 1015 -0.02 30.71 -9.49
CA GLN A 1015 -0.28 31.67 -8.42
C GLN A 1015 -1.66 31.47 -7.79
N ALA A 1016 -1.78 31.93 -6.55
CA ALA A 1016 -3.03 32.13 -5.85
C ALA A 1016 -3.37 33.62 -5.79
N VAL A 1017 -4.66 33.92 -5.91
CA VAL A 1017 -5.24 35.22 -5.61
C VAL A 1017 -6.29 35.02 -4.52
N GLU A 1018 -6.13 35.73 -3.40
CA GLU A 1018 -7.08 35.76 -2.31
C GLU A 1018 -7.74 37.13 -2.21
N LEU A 1019 -9.06 37.16 -2.04
CA LEU A 1019 -9.87 38.35 -1.87
C LEU A 1019 -10.59 38.31 -0.52
N ILE A 1020 -10.34 39.31 0.32
CA ILE A 1020 -11.13 39.58 1.53
C ILE A 1020 -12.15 40.67 1.20
N LEU A 1021 -13.42 40.28 1.13
CA LEU A 1021 -14.56 41.06 0.67
C LEU A 1021 -15.32 41.63 1.88
N GLN A 1022 -15.60 42.93 1.84
CA GLN A 1022 -16.35 43.65 2.88
C GLN A 1022 -17.86 43.39 2.80
#